data_AF-A0A3B8N9E0-F1
#
_entry.id   AF-A0A3B8N9E0-F1
#
_cell.length_a   1.000
_cell.length_b   1.000
_cell.length_c   1.000
_cell.angle_alpha   90.00
_cell.angle_beta   90.00
_cell.angle_gamma   90.00
#
_symmetry.space_group_name_H-M   'P 1'
#
loop_
_entity.id
_entity.type
_entity.pdbx_description
1 polymer ?
#
loop_
_entity_poly.entity_id
_entity_poly.type
_entity_poly.pdbx_seq_one_letter_code
_entity_poly.pdbx_strand_id
1 'polypeptide(L)'
;MRRVLLITALLILSFLIVSGVQLNVEHLEYLRDEFLIGTQAFTGYWIYTDRQPDGSFKLAGAEGEGVTCIDDVARVAIFYLREIERSGMDDFFDSRARESLEFVMKLQDYDGDFFNFVFEDGTINRHGPTSRKGGNWWAARAYWALSLGARIYSEYDASYSEKLAASAHRAFRVLNSFVRNGLLHGYTDMTSVMLLGASEYAQLHPETSVLDFIDASARALAERLVRAPGMLYGLFDEGKEEFNWNGWGSREIESLVAAYEVTGEVTFLETAIEAANTSIPMLLSIGPVYRISRNVLLYEQIAYAVEVHVNGLYRLFNVTGEEIYGIMASFLNSWFLGVNHLRVPMVGPNGEGYDGLERTHRNLNAGAESTISMLLSFQAVQKLPEEIRGYSDERNHLRTPGYVIEAETMDFGLSPARILRDGSVSGGALAEFSDTVLMRKDLLLPGVDYEVHVSLFRCTVEGEIEFSIRYGNDRGIERVQVGPDRIVRIGEITGSGEQARISISARIPSGNVIEIDQLVLIPAVVGVYSEMKDSTILFNRSLEKKSDIQGPGFAVTDGDILLVASEDDRTEAVYLELLGREGFLHAIIDPLLNNKGMALPEERRHANFDNFGGVIGASYPQAEVERLLKDGLLYVNEIPFMISFGEKDNFRLTGQRIELFVEASKICFLGSSEQGDYEEYVELLYEDGTIHTITLGLSDWCGISRFGEKIAASLPFRYDSAGNVERIQCRLYVQCYNIPRERLTGIKFPERVNMHIFAITFAE
;
A
#
# COMPACT_ATOMS: atom_id res chain seq x y z
N MET A 1 -29.28 41.37 -42.39
CA MET A 1 -28.94 40.06 -42.98
C MET A 1 -27.58 40.20 -43.64
N ARG A 2 -26.53 39.40 -43.43
CA ARG A 2 -26.22 38.25 -42.56
C ARG A 2 -24.74 37.92 -42.85
N ARG A 3 -24.03 37.31 -41.87
CA ARG A 3 -22.65 36.74 -41.91
C ARG A 3 -21.57 37.73 -41.44
N VAL A 4 -21.30 37.84 -40.14
CA VAL A 4 -20.59 36.90 -39.22
C VAL A 4 -19.12 36.76 -39.61
N LEU A 5 -18.28 37.55 -38.92
CA LEU A 5 -16.87 37.28 -38.68
C LEU A 5 -16.66 37.46 -37.18
N LEU A 6 -16.93 36.38 -36.43
CA LEU A 6 -16.38 36.20 -35.10
C LEU A 6 -14.89 35.96 -35.29
N ILE A 7 -14.06 36.91 -34.89
CA ILE A 7 -12.65 36.64 -34.60
C ILE A 7 -12.64 36.16 -33.16
N THR A 8 -12.58 34.83 -33.00
CA THR A 8 -12.37 34.17 -31.72
C THR A 8 -10.96 34.52 -31.26
N ALA A 9 -10.86 35.44 -30.30
CA ALA A 9 -9.66 35.56 -29.48
C ALA A 9 -9.58 34.28 -28.64
N LEU A 10 -8.75 33.32 -29.08
CA LEU A 10 -8.25 32.24 -28.25
C LEU A 10 -7.38 32.89 -27.17
N LEU A 11 -8.01 33.27 -26.06
CA LEU A 11 -7.35 33.37 -24.76
C LEU A 11 -6.84 31.97 -24.43
N ILE A 12 -5.58 31.70 -24.81
CA ILE A 12 -4.77 30.70 -24.11
C ILE A 12 -4.56 31.31 -22.73
N LEU A 13 -5.52 31.08 -21.83
CA LEU A 13 -5.24 31.08 -20.40
C LEU A 13 -4.26 29.92 -20.21
N SER A 14 -2.97 30.23 -20.21
CA SER A 14 -1.99 29.43 -19.52
C SER A 14 -2.48 29.31 -18.09
N PHE A 15 -3.15 28.20 -17.77
CA PHE A 15 -3.34 27.76 -16.40
C PHE A 15 -1.94 27.53 -15.84
N LEU A 16 -1.39 28.56 -15.20
CA LEU A 16 -0.53 28.33 -14.05
C LEU A 16 -1.46 27.71 -13.01
N ILE A 17 -1.62 26.38 -13.07
CA ILE A 17 -2.21 25.60 -12.00
C ILE A 17 -1.25 25.83 -10.83
N VAL A 18 -1.66 26.67 -9.89
CA VAL A 18 -1.06 26.67 -8.57
C VAL A 18 -1.39 25.29 -8.01
N SER A 19 -0.43 24.38 -8.10
CA SER A 19 -0.49 23.01 -7.60
C SER A 19 -0.51 23.06 -6.07
N GLY A 20 -1.69 23.34 -5.52
CA GLY A 20 -2.00 23.13 -4.11
C GLY A 20 -2.82 21.87 -3.96
N VAL A 21 -2.52 21.07 -2.94
CA VAL A 21 -3.39 20.00 -2.47
C VAL A 21 -4.77 20.62 -2.17
N GLN A 22 -5.81 20.34 -2.97
CA GLN A 22 -7.15 20.88 -2.75
C GLN A 22 -7.97 19.90 -1.89
N LEU A 23 -8.64 20.40 -0.86
CA LEU A 23 -9.62 19.62 -0.11
C LEU A 23 -10.90 19.53 -0.94
N ASN A 24 -11.11 18.38 -1.60
CA ASN A 24 -12.37 18.05 -2.25
C ASN A 24 -13.16 17.08 -1.36
N VAL A 25 -14.25 17.56 -0.75
CA VAL A 25 -15.10 16.75 0.14
C VAL A 25 -16.33 16.17 -0.57
N GLU A 26 -16.47 16.35 -1.89
CA GLU A 26 -17.66 15.91 -2.64
C GLU A 26 -17.97 14.42 -2.45
N HIS A 27 -16.95 13.56 -2.54
CA HIS A 27 -17.15 12.13 -2.28
C HIS A 27 -17.49 11.82 -0.82
N LEU A 28 -16.86 12.50 0.15
CA LEU A 28 -17.22 12.34 1.56
C LEU A 28 -18.69 12.71 1.81
N GLU A 29 -19.18 13.76 1.16
CA GLU A 29 -20.59 14.18 1.22
C GLU A 29 -21.52 13.20 0.49
N TYR A 30 -21.04 12.51 -0.55
CA TYR A 30 -21.77 11.42 -1.19
C TYR A 30 -21.94 10.20 -0.26
N LEU A 31 -20.95 9.93 0.61
CA LEU A 31 -21.02 8.86 1.62
C LEU A 31 -21.97 9.19 2.78
N ARG A 32 -22.38 10.46 2.95
CA ARG A 32 -23.22 10.91 4.05
C ARG A 32 -24.67 10.47 3.86
N ASP A 33 -25.26 9.84 4.88
CA ASP A 33 -26.65 9.37 4.83
C ASP A 33 -27.36 9.45 6.20
N GLU A 34 -28.68 9.35 6.22
CA GLU A 34 -29.50 9.37 7.43
C GLU A 34 -29.98 7.96 7.82
N PHE A 35 -29.62 7.54 9.04
CA PHE A 35 -29.98 6.23 9.59
C PHE A 35 -31.01 6.38 10.72
N LEU A 36 -32.10 5.61 10.66
CA LEU A 36 -33.15 5.64 11.68
C LEU A 36 -32.78 4.77 12.90
N ILE A 37 -32.04 5.34 13.86
CA ILE A 37 -31.60 4.61 15.06
C ILE A 37 -32.65 4.71 16.17
N GLY A 38 -33.52 3.70 16.22
CA GLY A 38 -34.68 3.68 17.11
C GLY A 38 -35.82 4.50 16.52
N THR A 39 -36.09 5.69 17.08
CA THR A 39 -37.17 6.58 16.60
C THR A 39 -36.66 7.93 16.09
N GLN A 40 -35.35 8.10 15.98
CA GLN A 40 -34.69 9.34 15.59
C GLN A 40 -33.71 9.06 14.46
N ALA A 41 -33.64 9.98 13.49
CA ALA A 41 -32.65 9.94 12.43
C ALA A 41 -31.32 10.52 12.93
N PHE A 42 -30.21 9.85 12.59
CA PHE A 42 -28.85 10.32 12.83
C PHE A 42 -28.06 10.20 11.53
N THR A 43 -27.20 11.18 11.29
CA THR A 43 -26.34 11.18 10.10
C THR A 43 -25.09 10.34 10.33
N GLY A 44 -24.84 9.39 9.44
CA GLY A 44 -23.62 8.59 9.41
C GLY A 44 -22.96 8.64 8.04
N TYR A 45 -21.90 7.85 7.86
CA TYR A 45 -21.17 7.76 6.61
C TYR A 45 -21.00 6.30 6.23
N TRP A 46 -21.27 5.99 4.96
CA TRP A 46 -21.18 4.63 4.44
C TRP A 46 -19.74 4.12 4.48
N ILE A 47 -19.54 2.96 5.11
CA ILE A 47 -18.20 2.41 5.35
C ILE A 47 -17.51 1.94 4.08
N TYR A 48 -18.26 1.49 3.06
CA TYR A 48 -17.71 1.07 1.78
C TYR A 48 -18.47 1.67 0.61
N THR A 49 -17.75 1.83 -0.50
CA THR A 49 -18.36 2.18 -1.77
C THR A 49 -17.62 1.49 -2.90
N ASP A 50 -18.33 0.64 -3.62
CA ASP A 50 -17.80 -0.17 -4.71
C ASP A 50 -17.86 0.60 -6.04
N ARG A 51 -16.71 0.72 -6.70
CA ARG A 51 -16.68 1.22 -8.07
C ARG A 51 -17.27 0.19 -9.04
N GLN A 52 -18.24 0.63 -9.82
CA GLN A 52 -18.94 -0.17 -10.81
C GLN A 52 -18.20 -0.15 -12.17
N PRO A 53 -18.45 -1.12 -13.07
CA PRO A 53 -17.81 -1.19 -14.39
C PRO A 53 -18.05 0.03 -15.29
N ASP A 54 -19.17 0.74 -15.10
CA ASP A 54 -19.49 1.98 -15.84
C ASP A 54 -18.83 3.22 -15.22
N GLY A 55 -18.00 3.05 -14.18
CA GLY A 55 -17.32 4.10 -13.46
C GLY A 55 -18.15 4.74 -12.34
N SER A 56 -19.43 4.37 -12.18
CA SER A 56 -20.25 4.84 -11.07
C SER A 56 -19.83 4.20 -9.74
N PHE A 57 -20.30 4.76 -8.64
CA PHE A 57 -20.03 4.25 -7.30
C PHE A 57 -21.32 3.75 -6.66
N LYS A 58 -21.26 2.61 -5.96
CA LYS A 58 -22.40 2.02 -5.25
C LYS A 58 -22.07 1.87 -3.77
N LEU A 59 -22.89 2.48 -2.93
CA LEU A 59 -22.78 2.36 -1.47
C LEU A 59 -22.93 0.89 -1.05
N ALA A 60 -22.08 0.46 -0.11
CA ALA A 60 -22.03 -0.91 0.36
C ALA A 60 -21.78 -0.95 1.88
N GLY A 61 -22.34 -1.98 2.53
CA GLY A 61 -22.04 -2.31 3.92
C GLY A 61 -20.99 -3.41 4.01
N ALA A 62 -20.45 -3.59 5.21
CA ALA A 62 -19.61 -4.71 5.59
C ALA A 62 -20.53 -5.85 6.02
N GLU A 63 -20.47 -6.97 5.29
CA GLU A 63 -21.35 -8.11 5.55
C GLU A 63 -21.19 -8.62 6.99
N GLY A 64 -22.29 -8.60 7.75
CA GLY A 64 -22.31 -9.04 9.16
C GLY A 64 -21.87 -7.99 10.18
N GLU A 65 -21.36 -6.83 9.75
CA GLU A 65 -20.94 -5.76 10.67
C GLU A 65 -21.94 -4.59 10.68
N GLY A 66 -22.16 -3.93 9.55
CA GLY A 66 -23.03 -2.75 9.44
C GLY A 66 -22.80 -1.95 8.16
N VAL A 67 -23.41 -0.77 8.07
CA VAL A 67 -23.28 0.16 6.94
C VAL A 67 -22.59 1.48 7.31
N THR A 68 -22.62 1.85 8.59
CA THR A 68 -21.92 3.02 9.17
C THR A 68 -21.37 2.62 10.54
N CYS A 69 -20.27 3.24 10.96
CA CYS A 69 -19.62 2.94 12.23
C CYS A 69 -19.14 4.21 12.94
N ILE A 70 -18.99 4.18 14.27
CA ILE A 70 -18.43 5.35 14.98
C ILE A 70 -16.95 5.55 14.68
N ASP A 71 -16.24 4.49 14.30
CA ASP A 71 -14.81 4.51 13.98
C ASP A 71 -14.51 5.56 12.90
N ASP A 72 -15.30 5.56 11.83
CA ASP A 72 -15.21 6.49 10.70
C ASP A 72 -15.87 7.82 10.99
N VAL A 73 -17.08 7.80 11.58
CA VAL A 73 -17.83 9.04 11.88
C VAL A 73 -17.06 9.92 12.87
N ALA A 74 -16.32 9.34 13.82
CA ALA A 74 -15.44 10.08 14.73
C ALA A 74 -14.28 10.75 13.99
N ARG A 75 -13.68 10.12 12.96
CA ARG A 75 -12.66 10.77 12.11
C ARG A 75 -13.25 11.93 11.32
N VAL A 76 -14.48 11.77 10.81
CA VAL A 76 -15.19 12.85 10.12
C VAL A 76 -15.46 14.03 11.05
N ALA A 77 -15.87 13.77 12.29
CA ALA A 77 -16.00 14.82 13.30
C ALA A 77 -14.67 15.54 13.53
N ILE A 78 -13.56 14.80 13.69
CA ILE A 78 -12.23 15.38 13.89
C ILE A 78 -11.82 16.27 12.71
N PHE A 79 -12.04 15.82 11.47
CA PHE A 79 -11.72 16.60 10.26
C PHE A 79 -12.46 17.94 10.24
N TYR A 80 -13.80 17.93 10.42
CA TYR A 80 -14.60 19.15 10.38
C TYR A 80 -14.36 20.06 11.58
N LEU A 81 -14.11 19.51 12.77
CA LEU A 81 -13.68 20.29 13.95
C LEU A 81 -12.35 21.01 13.70
N ARG A 82 -11.39 20.34 13.04
CA ARG A 82 -10.11 20.95 12.63
C ARG A 82 -10.29 22.03 11.56
N GLU A 83 -11.31 21.92 10.70
CA GLU A 83 -11.66 22.99 9.76
C GLU A 83 -12.28 24.21 10.46
N ILE A 84 -13.13 24.00 11.47
CA ILE A 84 -13.66 25.08 12.31
C ILE A 84 -12.52 25.78 13.06
N GLU A 85 -11.59 25.02 13.64
CA GLU A 85 -10.41 25.59 14.32
C GLU A 85 -9.54 26.42 13.36
N ARG A 86 -9.38 25.97 12.12
CA ARG A 86 -8.54 26.62 11.10
C ARG A 86 -9.19 27.88 10.52
N SER A 87 -10.49 27.83 10.22
CA SER A 87 -11.18 28.83 9.40
C SER A 87 -12.21 29.66 10.16
N GLY A 88 -12.47 29.32 11.43
CA GLY A 88 -13.58 29.86 12.21
C GLY A 88 -14.88 29.08 11.98
N MET A 89 -15.90 29.44 12.75
CA MET A 89 -17.23 28.82 12.66
C MET A 89 -17.88 29.13 11.30
N ASP A 90 -18.08 28.10 10.49
CA ASP A 90 -18.80 28.12 9.22
C ASP A 90 -20.00 27.17 9.30
N ASP A 91 -21.16 27.58 8.77
CA ASP A 91 -22.41 26.82 8.88
C ASP A 91 -22.29 25.40 8.31
N PHE A 92 -21.53 25.22 7.23
CA PHE A 92 -21.32 23.89 6.62
C PHE A 92 -20.47 23.03 7.55
N PHE A 93 -19.31 23.52 8.02
CA PHE A 93 -18.44 22.73 8.91
C PHE A 93 -19.08 22.45 10.28
N ASP A 94 -19.79 23.43 10.86
CA ASP A 94 -20.55 23.27 12.10
C ASP A 94 -21.60 22.16 11.96
N SER A 95 -22.41 22.23 10.91
CA SER A 95 -23.47 21.25 10.67
C SER A 95 -22.91 19.84 10.59
N ARG A 96 -21.82 19.63 9.84
CA ARG A 96 -21.17 18.33 9.67
C ARG A 96 -20.51 17.83 10.94
N ALA A 97 -19.83 18.70 11.69
CA ALA A 97 -19.24 18.35 12.97
C ALA A 97 -20.30 17.92 13.98
N ARG A 98 -21.41 18.68 14.10
CA ARG A 98 -22.53 18.34 15.01
C ARG A 98 -23.21 17.04 14.61
N GLU A 99 -23.52 16.86 13.33
CA GLU A 99 -24.10 15.62 12.80
C GLU A 99 -23.29 14.39 13.21
N SER A 100 -21.97 14.42 12.99
CA SER A 100 -21.08 13.33 13.36
C SER A 100 -20.97 13.13 14.88
N LEU A 101 -20.88 14.21 15.67
CA LEU A 101 -20.81 14.12 17.14
C LEU A 101 -22.11 13.60 17.76
N GLU A 102 -23.27 13.98 17.24
CA GLU A 102 -24.57 13.44 17.68
C GLU A 102 -24.68 11.95 17.38
N PHE A 103 -24.23 11.50 16.21
CA PHE A 103 -24.15 10.07 15.90
C PHE A 103 -23.23 9.32 16.88
N VAL A 104 -22.04 9.85 17.16
CA VAL A 104 -21.11 9.27 18.15
C VAL A 104 -21.75 9.19 19.54
N MET A 105 -22.37 10.27 20.03
CA MET A 105 -23.05 10.27 21.32
C MET A 105 -24.24 9.29 21.37
N LYS A 106 -24.94 9.08 20.25
CA LYS A 106 -26.06 8.15 20.17
C LYS A 106 -25.65 6.69 20.39
N LEU A 107 -24.46 6.31 19.94
CA LEU A 107 -23.93 4.96 20.13
C LEU A 107 -23.21 4.75 21.46
N GLN A 108 -23.08 5.79 22.28
CA GLN A 108 -22.63 5.67 23.66
C GLN A 108 -23.70 4.99 24.52
N ASP A 109 -23.33 3.92 25.22
CA ASP A 109 -24.20 3.23 26.16
C ASP A 109 -24.11 3.84 27.57
N TYR A 110 -25.01 3.44 28.47
CA TYR A 110 -25.16 4.04 29.80
C TYR A 110 -23.90 3.98 30.69
N ASP A 111 -23.00 3.03 30.44
CA ASP A 111 -21.74 2.89 31.18
C ASP A 111 -20.67 3.87 30.68
N GLY A 112 -20.83 4.43 29.47
CA GLY A 112 -19.89 5.36 28.85
C GLY A 112 -19.09 4.76 27.70
N ASP A 113 -19.15 3.45 27.49
CA ASP A 113 -18.54 2.78 26.34
C ASP A 113 -19.44 2.90 25.10
N PHE A 114 -18.96 2.43 23.95
CA PHE A 114 -19.65 2.58 22.68
C PHE A 114 -19.81 1.25 21.94
N PHE A 115 -20.95 1.10 21.28
CA PHE A 115 -21.08 0.16 20.16
C PHE A 115 -20.51 0.80 18.90
N ASN A 116 -19.98 -0.01 17.97
CA ASN A 116 -19.36 0.55 16.76
C ASN A 116 -20.35 0.71 15.59
N PHE A 117 -20.93 -0.40 15.14
CA PHE A 117 -21.66 -0.49 13.87
C PHE A 117 -23.17 -0.38 14.01
N VAL A 118 -23.79 0.17 12.96
CA VAL A 118 -25.23 0.21 12.74
C VAL A 118 -25.54 -0.49 11.42
N PHE A 119 -26.55 -1.35 11.42
CA PHE A 119 -27.08 -1.98 10.20
C PHE A 119 -27.95 -1.01 9.40
N GLU A 120 -28.20 -1.32 8.12
CA GLU A 120 -29.02 -0.49 7.23
C GLU A 120 -30.43 -0.22 7.77
N ASP A 121 -31.00 -1.16 8.53
CA ASP A 121 -32.30 -1.01 9.18
C ASP A 121 -32.29 -0.14 10.45
N GLY A 122 -31.13 0.44 10.80
CA GLY A 122 -30.93 1.27 11.97
C GLY A 122 -30.67 0.50 13.28
N THR A 123 -30.61 -0.83 13.23
CA THR A 123 -30.28 -1.65 14.40
C THR A 123 -28.80 -1.52 14.74
N ILE A 124 -28.49 -1.20 16.00
CA ILE A 124 -27.11 -1.19 16.51
C ILE A 124 -26.61 -2.64 16.61
N ASN A 125 -25.46 -2.93 15.99
CA ASN A 125 -24.81 -4.23 16.12
C ASN A 125 -24.18 -4.36 17.51
N ARG A 126 -24.84 -5.09 18.42
CA ARG A 126 -24.39 -5.24 19.81
C ARG A 126 -23.50 -6.46 20.06
N HIS A 127 -23.33 -7.32 19.05
CA HIS A 127 -22.76 -8.65 19.23
C HIS A 127 -21.55 -8.93 18.34
N GLY A 128 -21.38 -8.20 17.24
CA GLY A 128 -20.24 -8.33 16.35
C GLY A 128 -18.91 -8.12 17.09
N PRO A 129 -17.85 -8.89 16.74
CA PRO A 129 -16.55 -8.78 17.40
C PRO A 129 -15.94 -7.38 17.27
N THR A 130 -16.20 -6.71 16.15
CA THR A 130 -15.78 -5.34 15.79
C THR A 130 -16.82 -4.28 16.19
N SER A 131 -17.82 -4.64 16.99
CA SER A 131 -18.90 -3.73 17.41
C SER A 131 -19.28 -3.76 18.88
N ARG A 132 -19.08 -4.89 19.57
CA ARG A 132 -19.42 -5.04 20.99
C ARG A 132 -18.51 -4.19 21.89
N LYS A 133 -19.09 -3.57 22.91
CA LYS A 133 -18.37 -2.81 23.95
C LYS A 133 -17.20 -3.59 24.56
N GLY A 134 -16.18 -2.87 24.99
CA GLY A 134 -14.95 -3.44 25.56
C GLY A 134 -13.77 -2.48 25.64
N GLY A 135 -13.99 -1.16 25.55
CA GLY A 135 -12.89 -0.18 25.49
C GLY A 135 -11.97 -0.39 24.28
N ASN A 136 -12.58 -0.58 23.11
CA ASN A 136 -11.87 -0.85 21.85
C ASN A 136 -11.45 0.44 21.12
N TRP A 137 -10.79 0.28 19.97
CA TRP A 137 -10.32 1.36 19.09
C TRP A 137 -11.35 2.46 18.82
N TRP A 138 -12.57 2.07 18.44
CA TRP A 138 -13.64 3.02 18.12
C TRP A 138 -14.08 3.83 19.35
N ALA A 139 -14.00 3.26 20.55
CA ALA A 139 -14.31 3.97 21.79
C ALA A 139 -13.22 5.00 22.12
N ALA A 140 -11.94 4.67 21.90
CA ALA A 140 -10.85 5.62 22.03
C ALA A 140 -10.95 6.77 21.02
N ARG A 141 -11.35 6.49 19.77
CA ARG A 141 -11.53 7.53 18.75
C ARG A 141 -12.77 8.39 18.99
N ALA A 142 -13.87 7.78 19.44
CA ALA A 142 -15.05 8.52 19.90
C ALA A 142 -14.70 9.45 21.06
N TYR A 143 -13.92 8.98 22.04
CA TYR A 143 -13.41 9.83 23.12
C TYR A 143 -12.61 11.01 22.58
N TRP A 144 -11.69 10.79 21.63
CA TRP A 144 -10.94 11.88 21.01
C TRP A 144 -11.83 12.90 20.30
N ALA A 145 -12.76 12.46 19.46
CA ALA A 145 -13.69 13.35 18.77
C ALA A 145 -14.54 14.18 19.74
N LEU A 146 -15.07 13.55 20.79
CA LEU A 146 -15.87 14.24 21.82
C LEU A 146 -15.05 15.26 22.62
N SER A 147 -13.81 14.92 22.98
CA SER A 147 -12.91 15.83 23.69
C SER A 147 -12.50 17.03 22.84
N LEU A 148 -12.14 16.79 21.57
CA LEU A 148 -11.84 17.85 20.62
C LEU A 148 -13.07 18.75 20.39
N GLY A 149 -14.25 18.13 20.20
CA GLY A 149 -15.50 18.85 20.06
C GLY A 149 -15.81 19.72 21.28
N ALA A 150 -15.67 19.17 22.48
CA ALA A 150 -15.85 19.92 23.72
C ALA A 150 -14.94 21.16 23.75
N ARG A 151 -13.65 20.99 23.43
CA ARG A 151 -12.67 22.09 23.38
C ARG A 151 -13.08 23.17 22.37
N ILE A 152 -13.32 22.79 21.12
CA ILE A 152 -13.67 23.75 20.06
C ILE A 152 -14.97 24.49 20.40
N TYR A 153 -16.04 23.77 20.78
CA TYR A 153 -17.32 24.40 21.08
C TYR A 153 -17.32 25.22 22.37
N SER A 154 -16.30 25.13 23.24
CA SER A 154 -16.22 25.97 24.43
C SER A 154 -16.18 27.48 24.10
N GLU A 155 -15.69 27.82 22.90
CA GLU A 155 -15.60 29.20 22.42
C GLU A 155 -16.88 29.69 21.72
N TYR A 156 -17.75 28.77 21.26
CA TYR A 156 -18.89 29.09 20.39
C TYR A 156 -20.26 28.71 20.96
N ASP A 157 -20.34 27.60 21.70
CA ASP A 157 -21.57 27.04 22.27
C ASP A 157 -21.25 26.27 23.57
N ALA A 158 -21.18 27.02 24.67
CA ALA A 158 -20.83 26.48 25.98
C ALA A 158 -21.77 25.35 26.44
N SER A 159 -23.07 25.44 26.13
CA SER A 159 -24.02 24.38 26.52
C SER A 159 -23.77 23.09 25.75
N TYR A 160 -23.40 23.18 24.48
CA TYR A 160 -23.03 22.01 23.70
C TYR A 160 -21.67 21.44 24.12
N SER A 161 -20.69 22.30 24.36
CA SER A 161 -19.38 21.92 24.91
C SER A 161 -19.52 21.12 26.20
N GLU A 162 -20.35 21.55 27.16
CA GLU A 162 -20.61 20.82 28.41
C GLU A 162 -21.21 19.43 28.17
N LYS A 163 -22.11 19.27 27.18
CA LYS A 163 -22.68 17.96 26.83
C LYS A 163 -21.62 17.01 26.28
N LEU A 164 -20.76 17.51 25.39
CA LEU A 164 -19.66 16.75 24.81
C LEU A 164 -18.64 16.36 25.88
N ALA A 165 -18.24 17.30 26.74
CA ALA A 165 -17.33 17.05 27.86
C ALA A 165 -17.89 16.00 28.82
N ALA A 166 -19.19 16.04 29.14
CA ALA A 166 -19.82 15.04 29.98
C ALA A 166 -19.84 13.64 29.33
N SER A 167 -20.00 13.55 28.01
CA SER A 167 -19.89 12.29 27.27
C SER A 167 -18.44 11.78 27.22
N ALA A 168 -17.47 12.66 26.94
CA ALA A 168 -16.05 12.36 26.93
C ALA A 168 -15.56 11.87 28.30
N HIS A 169 -15.98 12.49 29.39
CA HIS A 169 -15.64 12.06 30.75
C HIS A 169 -16.15 10.65 31.07
N ARG A 170 -17.36 10.27 30.62
CA ARG A 170 -17.86 8.89 30.78
C ARG A 170 -17.00 7.91 29.98
N ALA A 171 -16.66 8.25 28.74
CA ALA A 171 -15.78 7.44 27.89
C ALA A 171 -14.41 7.24 28.53
N PHE A 172 -13.77 8.31 29.01
CA PHE A 172 -12.49 8.27 29.69
C PHE A 172 -12.51 7.31 30.89
N ARG A 173 -13.52 7.41 31.76
CA ARG A 173 -13.61 6.51 32.93
C ARG A 173 -13.68 5.04 32.56
N VAL A 174 -14.41 4.69 31.49
CA VAL A 174 -14.50 3.31 31.02
C VAL A 174 -13.18 2.86 30.40
N LEU A 175 -12.63 3.64 29.47
CA LEU A 175 -11.35 3.32 28.81
C LEU A 175 -10.22 3.16 29.83
N ASN A 176 -10.12 4.09 30.78
CA ASN A 176 -9.11 4.06 31.84
C ASN A 176 -9.22 2.81 32.73
N SER A 177 -10.40 2.19 32.84
CA SER A 177 -10.57 0.93 33.58
C SER A 177 -9.89 -0.28 32.90
N PHE A 178 -9.60 -0.18 31.60
CA PHE A 178 -8.89 -1.19 30.81
C PHE A 178 -7.38 -0.93 30.69
N VAL A 179 -6.90 0.22 31.20
CA VAL A 179 -5.48 0.57 31.17
C VAL A 179 -4.69 -0.31 32.15
N ARG A 180 -3.60 -0.90 31.68
CA ARG A 180 -2.69 -1.74 32.46
C ARG A 180 -1.27 -1.28 32.15
N ASN A 181 -0.50 -0.96 33.18
CA ASN A 181 0.88 -0.46 33.05
C ASN A 181 0.98 0.71 32.05
N GLY A 182 0.05 1.67 32.15
CA GLY A 182 0.02 2.83 31.26
C GLY A 182 -0.56 2.58 29.86
N LEU A 183 -0.88 1.33 29.47
CA LEU A 183 -1.40 1.03 28.12
C LEU A 183 -2.83 0.48 28.17
N LEU A 184 -3.71 1.00 27.33
CA LEU A 184 -5.06 0.50 27.08
C LEU A 184 -4.97 -0.93 26.51
N HIS A 185 -5.46 -1.93 27.27
CA HIS A 185 -5.34 -3.36 26.95
C HIS A 185 -3.91 -3.89 26.71
N GLY A 186 -2.89 -3.09 27.05
CA GLY A 186 -1.48 -3.40 26.79
C GLY A 186 -0.97 -3.03 25.40
N TYR A 187 -1.75 -2.30 24.60
CA TYR A 187 -1.48 -1.98 23.20
C TYR A 187 -1.05 -0.52 23.03
N THR A 188 0.00 -0.25 22.25
CA THR A 188 0.54 1.12 22.09
C THR A 188 -0.35 1.95 21.18
N ASP A 189 -0.82 1.31 20.12
CA ASP A 189 -1.55 1.91 19.02
C ASP A 189 -2.92 2.44 19.50
N MET A 190 -3.69 1.65 20.25
CA MET A 190 -4.94 2.05 20.91
C MET A 190 -4.72 3.14 21.96
N THR A 191 -3.64 3.01 22.73
CA THR A 191 -3.30 3.98 23.79
C THR A 191 -2.98 5.34 23.20
N SER A 192 -2.29 5.38 22.06
CA SER A 192 -1.95 6.63 21.37
C SER A 192 -3.20 7.44 20.98
N VAL A 193 -4.27 6.78 20.52
CA VAL A 193 -5.55 7.44 20.21
C VAL A 193 -6.25 7.94 21.48
N MET A 194 -6.28 7.12 22.54
CA MET A 194 -6.84 7.56 23.82
C MET A 194 -6.07 8.75 24.41
N LEU A 195 -4.74 8.76 24.26
CA LEU A 195 -3.85 9.81 24.72
C LEU A 195 -4.12 11.14 23.98
N LEU A 196 -4.38 11.10 22.67
CA LEU A 196 -4.83 12.28 21.92
C LEU A 196 -6.13 12.85 22.51
N GLY A 197 -7.13 11.99 22.76
CA GLY A 197 -8.39 12.42 23.38
C GLY A 197 -8.22 12.96 24.80
N ALA A 198 -7.29 12.39 25.58
CA ALA A 198 -6.97 12.85 26.92
C ALA A 198 -6.30 14.22 26.89
N SER A 199 -5.37 14.44 25.96
CA SER A 199 -4.70 15.73 25.78
C SER A 199 -5.67 16.84 25.37
N GLU A 200 -6.64 16.55 24.50
CA GLU A 200 -7.71 17.52 24.17
C GLU A 200 -8.61 17.82 25.38
N TYR A 201 -9.02 16.78 26.13
CA TYR A 201 -9.89 16.94 27.30
C TYR A 201 -9.20 17.73 28.42
N ALA A 202 -7.92 17.47 28.67
CA ALA A 202 -7.14 18.11 29.74
C ALA A 202 -7.00 19.63 29.55
N GLN A 203 -7.08 20.13 28.31
CA GLN A 203 -7.06 21.58 28.04
C GLN A 203 -8.27 22.31 28.62
N LEU A 204 -9.44 21.65 28.70
CA LEU A 204 -10.63 22.20 29.36
C LEU A 204 -10.75 21.76 30.82
N HIS A 205 -10.41 20.50 31.08
CA HIS A 205 -10.64 19.82 32.35
C HIS A 205 -9.36 19.10 32.80
N PRO A 206 -8.40 19.82 33.40
CA PRO A 206 -7.12 19.26 33.87
C PRO A 206 -7.30 18.48 35.18
N GLU A 207 -8.16 17.47 35.16
CA GLU A 207 -8.43 16.59 36.29
C GLU A 207 -7.22 15.70 36.57
N THR A 208 -6.90 15.48 37.85
CA THR A 208 -5.72 14.70 38.26
C THR A 208 -5.69 13.31 37.61
N SER A 209 -6.82 12.61 37.54
CA SER A 209 -6.86 11.28 36.91
C SER A 209 -6.55 11.29 35.41
N VAL A 210 -6.86 12.39 34.71
CA VAL A 210 -6.57 12.55 33.28
C VAL A 210 -5.09 12.87 33.09
N LEU A 211 -4.55 13.80 33.89
CA LEU A 211 -3.13 14.15 33.84
C LEU A 211 -2.22 12.97 34.23
N ASP A 212 -2.61 12.21 35.26
CA ASP A 212 -1.91 10.98 35.66
C ASP A 212 -1.92 9.93 34.55
N PHE A 213 -3.04 9.79 33.83
CA PHE A 213 -3.13 8.93 32.66
C PHE A 213 -2.20 9.41 31.54
N ILE A 214 -2.21 10.71 31.21
CA ILE A 214 -1.36 11.29 30.15
C ILE A 214 0.12 11.01 30.44
N ASP A 215 0.60 11.31 31.65
CA ASP A 215 2.01 11.08 32.02
C ASP A 215 2.35 9.58 32.00
N ALA A 216 1.54 8.73 32.64
CA ALA A 216 1.80 7.30 32.72
C ALA A 216 1.78 6.62 31.33
N SER A 217 0.82 6.98 30.48
CA SER A 217 0.71 6.43 29.12
C SER A 217 1.81 6.91 28.20
N ALA A 218 2.15 8.21 28.23
CA ALA A 218 3.26 8.72 27.41
C ALA A 218 4.60 8.08 27.80
N ARG A 219 4.87 7.86 29.10
CA ARG A 219 6.04 7.11 29.56
C ARG A 219 6.01 5.67 29.07
N ALA A 220 4.87 4.99 29.19
CA ALA A 220 4.73 3.61 28.72
C ALA A 220 4.92 3.48 27.20
N LEU A 221 4.44 4.44 26.40
CA LEU A 221 4.73 4.50 24.96
C LEU A 221 6.23 4.70 24.68
N ALA A 222 6.88 5.62 25.39
CA ALA A 222 8.31 5.88 25.21
C ALA A 222 9.20 4.67 25.56
N GLU A 223 8.76 3.85 26.52
CA GLU A 223 9.40 2.56 26.86
C GLU A 223 9.28 1.51 25.75
N ARG A 224 8.27 1.62 24.88
CA ARG A 224 8.05 0.71 23.74
C ARG A 224 8.80 1.09 22.48
N LEU A 225 9.50 2.23 22.45
CA LEU A 225 10.31 2.61 21.30
C LEU A 225 11.51 1.67 21.15
N VAL A 226 11.60 1.01 19.99
CA VAL A 226 12.74 0.15 19.64
C VAL A 226 13.97 1.00 19.35
N ARG A 227 15.06 0.75 20.09
CA ARG A 227 16.37 1.40 19.94
C ARG A 227 17.50 0.43 19.57
N ALA A 228 17.16 -0.81 19.25
CA ALA A 228 18.12 -1.76 18.71
C ALA A 228 18.52 -1.33 17.28
N PRO A 229 19.82 -1.32 16.93
CA PRO A 229 20.26 -0.96 15.57
C PRO A 229 19.66 -1.88 14.50
N GLY A 230 19.25 -1.29 13.38
CA GLY A 230 18.66 -1.99 12.24
C GLY A 230 17.33 -1.34 11.83
N MET A 231 16.59 -2.03 10.95
CA MET A 231 15.39 -1.45 10.36
C MET A 231 14.24 -1.19 11.34
N LEU A 232 14.21 -1.86 12.49
CA LEU A 232 13.14 -1.67 13.48
C LEU A 232 13.36 -0.43 14.37
N TYR A 233 14.54 0.20 14.30
CA TYR A 233 14.84 1.39 15.10
C TYR A 233 13.80 2.48 14.85
N GLY A 234 13.23 3.01 15.92
CA GLY A 234 12.27 4.12 15.86
C GLY A 234 10.81 3.67 15.73
N LEU A 235 10.53 2.37 15.63
CA LEU A 235 9.18 1.82 15.70
C LEU A 235 8.76 1.59 17.15
N PHE A 236 7.46 1.67 17.42
CA PHE A 236 6.89 1.36 18.74
C PHE A 236 6.40 -0.10 18.76
N ASP A 237 6.92 -0.90 19.70
CA ASP A 237 6.52 -2.30 19.81
C ASP A 237 5.13 -2.46 20.45
N GLU A 238 4.17 -2.82 19.61
CA GLU A 238 2.78 -3.17 19.94
C GLU A 238 2.67 -4.64 20.44
N GLY A 239 3.72 -5.43 20.25
CA GLY A 239 3.82 -6.82 20.69
C GLY A 239 3.60 -7.03 22.19
N LYS A 240 2.95 -8.14 22.55
CA LYS A 240 2.86 -8.62 23.95
C LYS A 240 3.89 -9.69 24.28
N GLU A 241 4.19 -10.55 23.31
CA GLU A 241 5.12 -11.68 23.45
C GLU A 241 6.26 -11.60 22.44
N GLU A 242 5.95 -11.23 21.20
CA GLU A 242 6.90 -11.03 20.11
C GLU A 242 6.68 -9.65 19.51
N PHE A 243 7.75 -9.08 18.94
CA PHE A 243 7.68 -7.79 18.27
C PHE A 243 6.55 -7.76 17.24
N ASN A 244 5.72 -6.73 17.32
CA ASN A 244 4.73 -6.43 16.30
C ASN A 244 4.58 -4.93 16.16
N TRP A 245 4.43 -4.46 14.92
CA TRP A 245 4.14 -3.07 14.60
C TRP A 245 3.21 -3.03 13.39
N ASN A 246 2.21 -2.15 13.39
CA ASN A 246 1.28 -1.97 12.28
C ASN A 246 1.33 -0.52 11.79
N GLY A 247 1.28 -0.30 10.47
CA GLY A 247 1.25 1.06 9.93
C GLY A 247 -0.08 1.77 10.20
N TRP A 248 -1.18 1.03 10.26
CA TRP A 248 -2.47 1.57 10.68
C TRP A 248 -2.49 1.84 12.18
N GLY A 249 -3.03 3.00 12.58
CA GLY A 249 -3.20 3.35 14.00
C GLY A 249 -1.93 3.76 14.75
N SER A 250 -0.76 3.80 14.08
CA SER A 250 0.53 4.23 14.64
C SER A 250 0.60 5.74 14.94
N ARG A 251 -0.20 6.23 15.89
CA ARG A 251 -0.23 7.64 16.31
C ARG A 251 0.66 7.95 17.52
N GLU A 252 1.59 7.07 17.87
CA GLU A 252 2.51 7.26 19.00
C GLU A 252 3.29 8.57 18.88
N ILE A 253 3.81 8.90 17.69
CA ILE A 253 4.48 10.19 17.42
C ILE A 253 3.54 11.37 17.70
N GLU A 254 2.34 11.38 17.13
CA GLU A 254 1.37 12.47 17.29
C GLU A 254 0.96 12.64 18.77
N SER A 255 0.71 11.53 19.46
CA SER A 255 0.23 11.50 20.83
C SER A 255 1.31 11.84 21.87
N LEU A 256 2.57 11.48 21.63
CA LEU A 256 3.70 11.91 22.47
C LEU A 256 3.92 13.42 22.38
N VAL A 257 3.78 14.00 21.18
CA VAL A 257 3.80 15.46 21.02
C VAL A 257 2.61 16.10 21.74
N ALA A 258 1.42 15.51 21.63
CA ALA A 258 0.23 15.97 22.37
C ALA A 258 0.41 15.90 23.90
N ALA A 259 1.08 14.86 24.40
CA ALA A 259 1.38 14.73 25.82
C ALA A 259 2.41 15.79 26.26
N TYR A 260 3.42 16.06 25.44
CA TYR A 260 4.39 17.14 25.68
C TYR A 260 3.69 18.51 25.80
N GLU A 261 2.77 18.83 24.89
CA GLU A 261 2.05 20.11 24.91
C GLU A 261 1.23 20.33 26.20
N VAL A 262 0.73 19.24 26.81
CA VAL A 262 -0.04 19.31 28.07
C VAL A 262 0.86 19.32 29.30
N THR A 263 1.89 18.47 29.32
CA THR A 263 2.70 18.20 30.52
C THR A 263 3.97 19.05 30.62
N GLY A 264 4.50 19.52 29.48
CA GLY A 264 5.82 20.13 29.38
C GLY A 264 7.00 19.16 29.54
N GLU A 265 6.76 17.85 29.61
CA GLU A 265 7.80 16.83 29.76
C GLU A 265 8.55 16.62 28.44
N VAL A 266 9.74 17.21 28.35
CA VAL A 266 10.57 17.27 27.13
C VAL A 266 10.92 15.88 26.60
N THR A 267 11.04 14.87 27.48
CA THR A 267 11.38 13.50 27.06
C THR A 267 10.34 12.88 26.13
N PHE A 268 9.06 13.30 26.20
CA PHE A 268 8.03 12.83 25.26
C PHE A 268 8.27 13.39 23.85
N LEU A 269 8.62 14.67 23.74
CA LEU A 269 8.97 15.30 22.47
C LEU A 269 10.26 14.70 21.88
N GLU A 270 11.30 14.50 22.69
CA GLU A 270 12.56 13.88 22.26
C GLU A 270 12.33 12.46 21.72
N THR A 271 11.47 11.67 22.36
CA THR A 271 11.09 10.33 21.90
C THR A 271 10.37 10.38 20.55
N ALA A 272 9.43 11.31 20.37
CA ALA A 272 8.73 11.49 19.09
C ALA A 272 9.68 11.90 17.97
N ILE A 273 10.65 12.79 18.26
CA ILE A 273 11.72 13.21 17.34
C ILE A 273 12.60 12.02 16.95
N GLU A 274 13.04 11.23 17.93
CA GLU A 274 13.88 10.03 17.71
C GLU A 274 13.17 9.03 16.80
N ALA A 275 11.89 8.75 17.08
CA ALA A 275 11.05 7.87 16.27
C ALA A 275 10.90 8.39 14.83
N ALA A 276 10.56 9.67 14.67
CA ALA A 276 10.32 10.27 13.36
C ALA A 276 11.56 10.28 12.48
N ASN A 277 12.72 10.67 13.03
CA ASN A 277 13.95 10.82 12.25
C ASN A 277 14.53 9.49 11.73
N THR A 278 14.09 8.36 12.28
CA THR A 278 14.64 7.03 11.96
C THR A 278 13.64 6.16 11.19
N SER A 279 12.38 6.12 11.64
CA SER A 279 11.34 5.28 11.02
C SER A 279 10.72 5.90 9.76
N ILE A 280 10.55 7.22 9.70
CA ILE A 280 9.87 7.87 8.56
C ILE A 280 10.69 7.79 7.27
N PRO A 281 12.02 8.01 7.26
CA PRO A 281 12.80 7.77 6.05
C PRO A 281 12.70 6.32 5.58
N MET A 282 12.68 5.33 6.49
CA MET A 282 12.43 3.94 6.10
C MET A 282 11.08 3.81 5.39
N LEU A 283 9.99 4.33 5.95
CA LEU A 283 8.66 4.28 5.34
C LEU A 283 8.61 5.02 3.99
N LEU A 284 9.34 6.11 3.81
CA LEU A 284 9.49 6.77 2.50
C LEU A 284 10.17 5.86 1.47
N SER A 285 11.06 4.97 1.90
CA SER A 285 11.82 4.08 1.00
C SER A 285 11.07 2.79 0.60
N ILE A 286 10.19 2.26 1.47
CA ILE A 286 9.46 1.00 1.21
C ILE A 286 7.94 1.17 1.13
N GLY A 287 7.45 2.38 1.32
CA GLY A 287 6.03 2.74 1.31
C GLY A 287 5.37 2.67 2.70
N PRO A 288 4.09 3.05 2.79
CA PRO A 288 3.29 2.90 4.01
C PRO A 288 3.04 1.41 4.31
N VAL A 289 3.95 0.82 5.08
CA VAL A 289 3.95 -0.61 5.40
C VAL A 289 2.72 -1.01 6.21
N TYR A 290 2.04 -2.09 5.80
CA TYR A 290 0.87 -2.59 6.53
C TYR A 290 1.24 -3.10 7.93
N ARG A 291 2.23 -4.01 8.02
CA ARG A 291 2.66 -4.62 9.28
C ARG A 291 4.10 -5.12 9.24
N ILE A 292 4.79 -5.02 10.37
CA ILE A 292 6.12 -5.60 10.59
C ILE A 292 6.05 -6.48 11.83
N SER A 293 6.36 -7.77 11.69
CA SER A 293 6.59 -8.65 12.84
C SER A 293 7.74 -9.60 12.56
N ARG A 294 7.46 -10.88 12.30
CA ARG A 294 8.46 -11.84 11.84
C ARG A 294 8.93 -11.53 10.43
N ASN A 295 8.08 -10.92 9.62
CA ASN A 295 8.33 -10.47 8.26
C ASN A 295 7.80 -9.06 8.06
N VAL A 296 8.15 -8.48 6.91
CA VAL A 296 7.64 -7.19 6.45
C VAL A 296 6.47 -7.47 5.51
N LEU A 297 5.27 -7.22 5.99
CA LEU A 297 4.06 -7.26 5.19
C LEU A 297 3.81 -5.87 4.62
N LEU A 298 4.25 -5.66 3.37
CA LEU A 298 4.13 -4.37 2.69
C LEU A 298 2.69 -4.03 2.30
N TYR A 299 1.88 -5.03 1.97
CA TYR A 299 0.58 -4.86 1.32
C TYR A 299 -0.56 -5.45 2.15
N GLU A 300 -1.78 -4.91 2.03
CA GLU A 300 -2.12 -3.71 1.25
C GLU A 300 -1.54 -2.42 1.87
N GLN A 301 -1.06 -1.50 1.03
CA GLN A 301 -0.66 -0.17 1.47
C GLN A 301 -1.89 0.72 1.59
N ILE A 302 -2.34 1.01 2.81
CA ILE A 302 -3.64 1.66 3.04
C ILE A 302 -3.53 3.15 3.37
N ALA A 303 -4.56 3.91 2.99
CA ALA A 303 -4.64 5.36 3.23
C ALA A 303 -4.43 5.73 4.72
N TYR A 304 -4.95 4.90 5.63
CA TYR A 304 -4.82 5.13 7.07
C TYR A 304 -3.35 5.05 7.55
N ALA A 305 -2.54 4.16 6.98
CA ALA A 305 -1.13 4.04 7.33
C ALA A 305 -0.30 5.27 6.89
N VAL A 306 -0.72 5.96 5.83
CA VAL A 306 -0.12 7.25 5.45
C VAL A 306 -0.56 8.36 6.41
N GLU A 307 -1.86 8.42 6.69
CA GLU A 307 -2.48 9.53 7.42
C GLU A 307 -1.93 9.75 8.83
N VAL A 308 -1.71 8.67 9.58
CA VAL A 308 -1.21 8.76 10.97
C VAL A 308 0.17 9.40 11.02
N HIS A 309 1.04 9.08 10.07
CA HIS A 309 2.38 9.63 10.00
C HIS A 309 2.39 11.07 9.50
N VAL A 310 1.58 11.41 8.49
CA VAL A 310 1.44 12.80 8.01
C VAL A 310 0.97 13.73 9.14
N ASN A 311 -0.01 13.31 9.94
CA ASN A 311 -0.51 14.11 11.06
C ASN A 311 0.50 14.22 12.21
N GLY A 312 1.20 13.13 12.55
CA GLY A 312 2.28 13.16 13.55
C GLY A 312 3.42 14.09 13.15
N LEU A 313 3.83 14.04 11.89
CA LEU A 313 4.88 14.92 11.33
C LEU A 313 4.46 16.38 11.26
N TYR A 314 3.21 16.66 10.87
CA TYR A 314 2.69 18.03 10.92
C TYR A 314 2.71 18.58 12.36
N ARG A 315 2.30 17.78 13.35
CA ARG A 315 2.31 18.21 14.76
C ARG A 315 3.74 18.44 15.27
N LEU A 316 4.69 17.58 14.90
CA LEU A 316 6.12 17.80 15.16
C LEU A 316 6.62 19.11 14.53
N PHE A 317 6.30 19.36 13.26
CA PHE A 317 6.64 20.62 12.59
C PHE A 317 6.06 21.82 13.35
N ASN A 318 4.79 21.75 13.74
CA ASN A 318 4.11 22.84 14.44
C ASN A 318 4.74 23.19 15.80
N VAL A 319 5.23 22.17 16.53
CA VAL A 319 5.85 22.36 17.85
C VAL A 319 7.34 22.74 17.75
N THR A 320 8.07 22.17 16.80
CA THR A 320 9.54 22.34 16.70
C THR A 320 9.96 23.46 15.74
N GLY A 321 9.16 23.75 14.71
CA GLY A 321 9.53 24.62 13.60
C GLY A 321 10.54 24.01 12.62
N GLU A 322 10.94 22.75 12.81
CA GLU A 322 11.99 22.10 12.00
C GLU A 322 11.43 21.64 10.65
N GLU A 323 11.99 22.16 9.55
CA GLU A 323 11.47 21.94 8.19
C GLU A 323 11.43 20.47 7.78
N ILE A 324 12.36 19.65 8.29
CA ILE A 324 12.46 18.22 7.97
C ILE A 324 11.12 17.50 8.15
N TYR A 325 10.37 17.82 9.20
CA TYR A 325 9.10 17.16 9.49
C TYR A 325 8.01 17.53 8.48
N GLY A 326 7.92 18.80 8.10
CA GLY A 326 7.00 19.26 7.07
C GLY A 326 7.36 18.70 5.68
N ILE A 327 8.65 18.58 5.37
CA ILE A 327 9.13 17.98 4.12
C ILE A 327 8.78 16.48 4.08
N MET A 328 9.06 15.73 5.16
CA MET A 328 8.69 14.32 5.26
C MET A 328 7.16 14.12 5.16
N ALA A 329 6.36 14.97 5.82
CA ALA A 329 4.90 14.93 5.72
C ALA A 329 4.43 15.14 4.27
N SER A 330 5.04 16.08 3.55
CA SER A 330 4.70 16.39 2.16
C SER A 330 5.06 15.25 1.20
N PHE A 331 6.20 14.58 1.41
CA PHE A 331 6.57 13.41 0.61
C PHE A 331 5.66 12.21 0.88
N LEU A 332 5.36 11.90 2.15
CA LEU A 332 4.39 10.85 2.47
C LEU A 332 3.02 11.13 1.83
N ASN A 333 2.55 12.38 1.90
CA ASN A 333 1.31 12.78 1.27
C ASN A 333 1.32 12.62 -0.27
N SER A 334 2.50 12.69 -0.91
CA SER A 334 2.63 12.49 -2.35
C SER A 334 2.27 11.05 -2.79
N TRP A 335 2.25 10.09 -1.87
CA TRP A 335 1.73 8.74 -2.14
C TRP A 335 0.30 8.78 -2.67
N PHE A 336 -0.54 9.68 -2.13
CA PHE A 336 -1.91 9.89 -2.62
C PHE A 336 -1.94 10.45 -4.04
N LEU A 337 -0.92 11.21 -4.43
CA LEU A 337 -0.82 11.84 -5.75
C LEU A 337 -0.19 10.93 -6.81
N GLY A 338 0.21 9.71 -6.44
CA GLY A 338 0.80 8.74 -7.37
C GLY A 338 2.30 8.54 -7.21
N VAL A 339 2.94 9.12 -6.19
CA VAL A 339 4.34 8.79 -5.83
C VAL A 339 4.36 7.48 -5.04
N ASN A 340 4.03 6.41 -5.74
CA ASN A 340 3.97 5.03 -5.23
C ASN A 340 4.48 4.05 -6.30
N HIS A 341 4.59 2.76 -5.96
CA HIS A 341 5.27 1.79 -6.82
C HIS A 341 4.53 1.50 -8.15
N LEU A 342 3.23 1.79 -8.24
CA LEU A 342 2.47 1.66 -9.48
C LEU A 342 2.36 2.96 -10.28
N ARG A 343 2.83 4.09 -9.73
CA ARG A 343 2.67 5.44 -10.31
C ARG A 343 1.21 5.81 -10.59
N VAL A 344 0.29 5.41 -9.71
CA VAL A 344 -1.15 5.67 -9.85
C VAL A 344 -1.68 6.50 -8.69
N PRO A 345 -2.52 7.53 -8.90
CA PRO A 345 -3.09 8.32 -7.80
C PRO A 345 -3.90 7.45 -6.82
N MET A 346 -3.81 7.67 -5.52
CA MET A 346 -4.74 7.08 -4.53
C MET A 346 -5.93 8.00 -4.21
N VAL A 347 -6.08 9.05 -5.01
CA VAL A 347 -7.22 9.97 -5.02
C VAL A 347 -7.96 9.89 -6.36
N GLY A 348 -9.29 9.92 -6.31
CA GLY A 348 -10.16 10.00 -7.48
C GLY A 348 -10.56 11.42 -7.85
N PRO A 349 -11.12 11.62 -9.06
CA PRO A 349 -11.43 12.95 -9.60
C PRO A 349 -12.51 13.72 -8.82
N ASN A 350 -13.38 13.04 -8.06
CA ASN A 350 -14.45 13.65 -7.27
C ASN A 350 -14.13 13.66 -5.77
N GLY A 351 -12.86 13.44 -5.39
CA GLY A 351 -12.41 13.41 -3.99
C GLY A 351 -12.51 12.03 -3.34
N GLU A 352 -12.62 10.96 -4.13
CA GLU A 352 -12.56 9.58 -3.63
C GLU A 352 -11.18 9.30 -3.03
N GLY A 353 -11.10 8.84 -1.78
CA GLY A 353 -9.87 8.23 -1.26
C GLY A 353 -9.90 6.73 -1.50
N TYR A 354 -8.96 6.20 -2.28
CA TYR A 354 -8.90 4.77 -2.55
C TYR A 354 -8.30 4.00 -1.36
N ASP A 355 -8.90 2.84 -1.08
CA ASP A 355 -8.70 2.06 0.15
C ASP A 355 -7.26 1.59 0.36
N GLY A 356 -6.73 0.88 -0.65
CA GLY A 356 -5.43 0.22 -0.57
C GLY A 356 -4.73 0.16 -1.92
N LEU A 357 -3.41 0.20 -1.89
CA LEU A 357 -2.55 -0.07 -3.02
C LEU A 357 -1.90 -1.44 -2.82
N GLU A 358 -2.14 -2.32 -3.78
CA GLU A 358 -1.60 -3.68 -3.81
C GLU A 358 -0.31 -3.73 -4.63
N ARG A 359 0.40 -4.86 -4.57
CA ARG A 359 1.65 -5.03 -5.32
C ARG A 359 1.51 -4.76 -6.82
N THR A 360 0.36 -5.08 -7.40
CA THR A 360 0.15 -5.05 -8.84
C THR A 360 -1.01 -4.15 -9.28
N HIS A 361 -1.88 -3.77 -8.34
CA HIS A 361 -3.10 -3.03 -8.64
C HIS A 361 -3.50 -2.08 -7.50
N ARG A 362 -4.53 -1.28 -7.73
CA ARG A 362 -5.12 -0.40 -6.72
C ARG A 362 -6.52 -0.91 -6.36
N ASN A 363 -6.81 -1.06 -5.08
CA ASN A 363 -8.16 -1.28 -4.60
C ASN A 363 -8.98 0.02 -4.78
N LEU A 364 -10.02 -0.03 -5.60
CA LEU A 364 -10.84 1.13 -5.98
C LEU A 364 -12.03 1.37 -5.04
N ASN A 365 -12.17 0.60 -3.96
CA ASN A 365 -13.11 0.93 -2.90
C ASN A 365 -12.78 2.32 -2.35
N ALA A 366 -13.82 3.13 -2.15
CA ALA A 366 -13.69 4.51 -1.66
C ALA A 366 -14.66 4.74 -0.50
N GLY A 367 -14.54 3.93 0.54
CA GLY A 367 -15.31 4.04 1.77
C GLY A 367 -14.98 5.27 2.61
N ALA A 368 -15.66 5.39 3.76
CA ALA A 368 -15.48 6.51 4.67
C ALA A 368 -14.07 6.55 5.28
N GLU A 369 -13.50 5.42 5.72
CA GLU A 369 -12.16 5.38 6.34
C GLU A 369 -11.07 5.91 5.39
N SER A 370 -11.01 5.37 4.17
CA SER A 370 -9.97 5.74 3.21
C SER A 370 -10.12 7.17 2.70
N THR A 371 -11.36 7.61 2.45
CA THR A 371 -11.67 8.99 2.05
C THR A 371 -11.30 9.98 3.15
N ILE A 372 -11.67 9.71 4.41
CA ILE A 372 -11.35 10.63 5.50
C ILE A 372 -9.86 10.63 5.85
N SER A 373 -9.16 9.49 5.72
CA SER A 373 -7.72 9.41 5.92
C SER A 373 -6.94 10.24 4.88
N MET A 374 -7.35 10.19 3.61
CA MET A 374 -6.80 11.08 2.59
C MET A 374 -7.05 12.55 2.93
N LEU A 375 -8.29 12.92 3.29
CA LEU A 375 -8.65 14.30 3.62
C LEU A 375 -7.89 14.85 4.84
N LEU A 376 -7.71 14.04 5.89
CA LEU A 376 -6.91 14.41 7.07
C LEU A 376 -5.43 14.63 6.71
N SER A 377 -4.88 13.83 5.79
CA SER A 377 -3.51 14.02 5.29
C SER A 377 -3.38 15.33 4.50
N PHE A 378 -4.34 15.58 3.60
CA PHE A 378 -4.39 16.80 2.79
C PHE A 378 -4.56 18.04 3.66
N GLN A 379 -5.41 17.97 4.69
CA GLN A 379 -5.62 19.04 5.66
C GLN A 379 -4.33 19.37 6.43
N ALA A 380 -3.56 18.36 6.84
CA ALA A 380 -2.29 18.57 7.54
C ALA A 380 -1.25 19.25 6.63
N VAL A 381 -1.09 18.79 5.39
CA VAL A 381 -0.14 19.41 4.43
C VAL A 381 -0.55 20.82 4.03
N GLN A 382 -1.84 21.12 3.89
CA GLN A 382 -2.32 22.46 3.59
C GLN A 382 -1.94 23.51 4.64
N LYS A 383 -1.71 23.09 5.89
CA LYS A 383 -1.29 23.96 6.99
C LYS A 383 0.22 24.27 6.98
N LEU A 384 1.00 23.58 6.15
CA LEU A 384 2.44 23.84 6.00
C LEU A 384 2.70 25.12 5.16
N PRO A 385 3.84 25.80 5.36
CA PRO A 385 4.30 26.87 4.49
C PRO A 385 4.33 26.46 3.02
N GLU A 386 4.14 27.42 2.11
CA GLU A 386 4.04 27.16 0.66
C GLU A 386 5.27 26.46 0.09
N GLU A 387 6.45 26.84 0.58
CA GLU A 387 7.73 26.27 0.17
C GLU A 387 7.85 24.79 0.55
N ILE A 388 7.28 24.42 1.71
CA ILE A 388 7.34 23.05 2.24
C ILE A 388 6.23 22.20 1.61
N ARG A 389 4.97 22.68 1.58
CA ARG A 389 3.86 21.93 0.98
C ARG A 389 4.09 21.62 -0.50
N GLY A 390 4.91 22.42 -1.19
CA GLY A 390 5.30 22.20 -2.58
C GLY A 390 6.16 20.95 -2.80
N TYR A 391 6.64 20.27 -1.75
CA TYR A 391 7.18 18.91 -1.86
C TYR A 391 6.08 17.84 -1.96
N SER A 392 4.81 18.19 -1.80
CA SER A 392 3.70 17.27 -2.06
C SER A 392 3.27 17.36 -3.52
N ASP A 393 3.95 16.61 -4.39
CA ASP A 393 3.79 16.70 -5.85
C ASP A 393 3.94 15.31 -6.50
N GLU A 394 3.13 15.06 -7.53
CA GLU A 394 3.12 13.79 -8.28
C GLU A 394 4.41 13.55 -9.08
N ARG A 395 5.20 14.60 -9.36
CA ARG A 395 6.47 14.53 -10.10
C ARG A 395 7.68 14.32 -9.18
N ASN A 396 7.46 13.89 -7.94
CA ASN A 396 8.56 13.42 -7.11
C ASN A 396 8.95 12.00 -7.51
N HIS A 397 10.25 11.71 -7.45
CA HIS A 397 10.80 10.42 -7.81
C HIS A 397 11.64 9.89 -6.65
N LEU A 398 11.23 8.77 -6.07
CA LEU A 398 12.05 8.05 -5.09
C LEU A 398 13.29 7.49 -5.82
N ARG A 399 14.49 7.93 -5.42
CA ARG A 399 15.76 7.54 -6.04
C ARG A 399 16.47 6.41 -5.31
N THR A 400 16.15 6.22 -4.02
CA THR A 400 16.70 5.13 -3.22
C THR A 400 15.57 4.31 -2.61
N PRO A 401 14.92 3.43 -3.38
CA PRO A 401 13.92 2.53 -2.82
C PRO A 401 14.60 1.50 -1.91
N GLY A 402 13.87 1.05 -0.89
CA GLY A 402 14.18 -0.18 -0.18
C GLY A 402 13.57 -1.38 -0.91
N TYR A 403 14.06 -2.58 -0.58
CA TYR A 403 13.65 -3.82 -1.21
C TYR A 403 13.24 -4.85 -0.15
N VAL A 404 12.04 -5.40 -0.29
CA VAL A 404 11.59 -6.58 0.47
C VAL A 404 11.40 -7.71 -0.52
N ILE A 405 12.24 -8.74 -0.41
CA ILE A 405 12.35 -9.82 -1.39
C ILE A 405 12.07 -11.14 -0.68
N GLU A 406 11.03 -11.84 -1.14
CA GLU A 406 10.74 -13.20 -0.68
C GLU A 406 11.89 -14.14 -1.05
N ALA A 407 12.41 -14.88 -0.07
CA ALA A 407 13.61 -15.68 -0.19
C ALA A 407 13.45 -16.80 -1.23
N GLU A 408 12.27 -17.41 -1.32
CA GLU A 408 11.91 -18.43 -2.30
C GLU A 408 11.89 -17.94 -3.75
N THR A 409 11.92 -16.62 -3.97
CA THR A 409 12.05 -16.03 -5.32
C THR A 409 13.51 -15.83 -5.74
N MET A 410 14.48 -16.16 -4.89
CA MET A 410 15.91 -15.99 -5.15
C MET A 410 16.56 -17.26 -5.72
N ASP A 411 17.68 -17.10 -6.43
CA ASP A 411 18.49 -18.22 -6.92
C ASP A 411 19.34 -18.81 -5.77
N PHE A 412 19.08 -20.08 -5.43
CA PHE A 412 19.82 -20.80 -4.39
C PHE A 412 21.11 -21.46 -4.89
N GLY A 413 21.39 -21.41 -6.19
CA GLY A 413 22.54 -22.05 -6.80
C GLY A 413 22.59 -23.56 -6.49
N LEU A 414 23.69 -24.00 -5.87
CA LEU A 414 23.88 -25.41 -5.47
C LEU A 414 23.56 -25.64 -3.99
N SER A 415 22.97 -24.66 -3.30
CA SER A 415 22.58 -24.82 -1.90
C SER A 415 21.49 -25.87 -1.76
N PRO A 416 21.56 -26.77 -0.76
CA PRO A 416 20.48 -27.69 -0.43
C PRO A 416 19.34 -26.95 0.27
N ALA A 417 18.59 -26.16 -0.52
CA ALA A 417 17.44 -25.40 -0.06
C ALA A 417 16.13 -26.15 -0.36
N ARG A 418 15.13 -26.00 0.51
CA ARG A 418 13.77 -26.50 0.29
C ARG A 418 12.78 -25.37 0.46
N ILE A 419 11.83 -25.26 -0.45
CA ILE A 419 10.72 -24.30 -0.32
C ILE A 419 9.63 -24.95 0.54
N LEU A 420 9.33 -24.34 1.68
CA LEU A 420 8.25 -24.78 2.57
C LEU A 420 7.04 -23.86 2.40
N ARG A 421 5.84 -24.43 2.42
CA ARG A 421 4.59 -23.65 2.38
C ARG A 421 4.12 -23.38 3.78
N ASP A 422 3.82 -22.14 4.10
CA ASP A 422 3.22 -21.76 5.36
C ASP A 422 2.31 -20.54 5.13
N GLY A 423 1.03 -20.65 5.51
CA GLY A 423 0.08 -19.55 5.34
C GLY A 423 0.31 -18.39 6.31
N SER A 424 1.20 -18.55 7.29
CA SER A 424 1.58 -17.50 8.25
C SER A 424 2.76 -16.63 7.80
N VAL A 425 3.38 -16.96 6.66
CA VAL A 425 4.54 -16.23 6.12
C VAL A 425 4.14 -15.33 4.95
N SER A 426 5.00 -14.37 4.60
CA SER A 426 4.77 -13.53 3.43
C SER A 426 4.92 -14.36 2.16
N GLY A 427 4.18 -14.00 1.10
CA GLY A 427 4.21 -14.76 -0.17
C GLY A 427 3.67 -16.20 -0.13
N GLY A 428 3.38 -16.76 1.06
CA GLY A 428 2.85 -18.11 1.30
C GLY A 428 3.92 -19.21 1.32
N ALA A 429 5.21 -18.86 1.25
CA ALA A 429 6.31 -19.81 1.28
C ALA A 429 7.59 -19.19 1.86
N LEU A 430 8.51 -20.06 2.32
CA LEU A 430 9.84 -19.64 2.78
C LEU A 430 10.92 -20.64 2.34
N ALA A 431 12.19 -20.28 2.53
CA ALA A 431 13.34 -21.11 2.18
C ALA A 431 13.98 -21.76 3.42
N GLU A 432 14.00 -23.09 3.48
CA GLU A 432 14.68 -23.90 4.50
C GLU A 432 16.10 -24.31 4.02
N PHE A 433 17.11 -24.08 4.85
CA PHE A 433 18.52 -24.43 4.61
C PHE A 433 19.07 -25.30 5.74
N SER A 434 19.90 -26.30 5.41
CA SER A 434 20.42 -27.29 6.39
C SER A 434 21.94 -27.50 6.44
N ASP A 435 22.70 -26.86 5.54
CA ASP A 435 24.17 -26.96 5.47
C ASP A 435 24.81 -25.62 5.09
N THR A 436 24.39 -25.07 3.97
CA THR A 436 24.84 -23.75 3.50
C THR A 436 23.63 -22.92 3.13
N VAL A 437 23.63 -21.64 3.49
CA VAL A 437 22.74 -20.65 2.88
C VAL A 437 23.46 -20.10 1.66
N LEU A 438 22.77 -20.05 0.53
CA LEU A 438 23.16 -19.27 -0.63
C LEU A 438 21.88 -18.72 -1.24
N MET A 439 21.77 -17.40 -1.34
CA MET A 439 20.67 -16.72 -2.02
C MET A 439 21.23 -15.64 -2.94
N ARG A 440 20.77 -15.60 -4.19
CA ARG A 440 21.26 -14.67 -5.22
C ARG A 440 20.13 -14.01 -5.96
N LYS A 441 20.29 -12.72 -6.26
CA LYS A 441 19.37 -11.98 -7.12
C LYS A 441 20.13 -10.85 -7.81
N ASP A 442 19.78 -10.56 -9.05
CA ASP A 442 20.30 -9.38 -9.73
C ASP A 442 19.43 -8.19 -9.32
N LEU A 443 20.06 -7.15 -8.76
CA LEU A 443 19.40 -5.95 -8.25
C LEU A 443 20.14 -4.71 -8.76
N LEU A 444 19.38 -3.67 -9.04
CA LEU A 444 19.90 -2.34 -9.33
C LEU A 444 19.79 -1.53 -8.04
N LEU A 445 20.93 -1.31 -7.37
CA LEU A 445 21.00 -0.54 -6.14
C LEU A 445 21.67 0.81 -6.43
N PRO A 446 20.96 1.93 -6.20
CA PRO A 446 21.51 3.28 -6.21
C PRO A 446 22.81 3.41 -5.40
N GLY A 447 23.65 4.40 -5.74
CA GLY A 447 24.98 4.62 -5.15
C GLY A 447 24.97 5.12 -3.69
N VAL A 448 24.23 4.45 -2.81
CA VAL A 448 24.15 4.72 -1.37
C VAL A 448 24.36 3.42 -0.58
N ASP A 449 24.58 3.55 0.73
CA ASP A 449 24.67 2.40 1.61
C ASP A 449 23.29 1.81 1.90
N TYR A 450 23.21 0.48 1.93
CA TYR A 450 22.03 -0.30 2.24
C TYR A 450 22.31 -1.21 3.43
N GLU A 451 21.50 -1.10 4.48
CA GLU A 451 21.49 -2.10 5.53
C GLU A 451 20.72 -3.33 5.05
N VAL A 452 21.34 -4.50 5.20
CA VAL A 452 20.81 -5.77 4.74
C VAL A 452 20.32 -6.56 5.94
N HIS A 453 19.09 -7.05 5.86
CA HIS A 453 18.44 -7.82 6.90
C HIS A 453 17.87 -9.11 6.32
N VAL A 454 17.72 -10.13 7.16
CA VAL A 454 16.95 -11.34 6.84
C VAL A 454 15.85 -11.54 7.85
N SER A 455 14.67 -11.92 7.36
CA SER A 455 13.59 -12.44 8.20
C SER A 455 13.85 -13.93 8.45
N LEU A 456 14.21 -14.27 9.68
CA LEU A 456 14.41 -15.63 10.17
C LEU A 456 13.10 -16.13 10.78
N PHE A 457 12.37 -16.97 10.05
CA PHE A 457 11.16 -17.59 10.58
C PHE A 457 11.49 -18.61 11.68
N ARG A 458 12.57 -19.39 11.45
CA ARG A 458 13.10 -20.36 12.41
C ARG A 458 14.60 -20.47 12.28
N CYS A 459 15.29 -20.60 13.41
CA CYS A 459 16.71 -20.91 13.46
C CYS A 459 16.97 -21.86 14.63
N THR A 460 17.60 -23.00 14.37
CA THR A 460 17.98 -23.95 15.43
C THR A 460 19.42 -23.79 15.90
N VAL A 461 20.22 -22.94 15.23
CA VAL A 461 21.62 -22.72 15.58
C VAL A 461 21.71 -22.05 16.95
N GLU A 462 22.39 -22.69 17.89
CA GLU A 462 22.74 -22.11 19.18
C GLU A 462 24.06 -21.31 19.04
N GLY A 463 23.97 -19.98 19.06
CA GLY A 463 25.13 -19.07 18.98
C GLY A 463 25.07 -18.08 17.82
N GLU A 464 26.23 -17.57 17.40
CA GLU A 464 26.35 -16.63 16.29
C GLU A 464 26.39 -17.35 14.94
N ILE A 465 25.71 -16.77 13.95
CA ILE A 465 25.83 -17.17 12.54
C ILE A 465 26.64 -16.10 11.80
N GLU A 466 27.67 -16.52 11.08
CA GLU A 466 28.45 -15.63 10.22
C GLU A 466 27.81 -15.57 8.83
N PHE A 467 27.24 -14.42 8.49
CA PHE A 467 26.72 -14.12 7.17
C PHE A 467 27.76 -13.36 6.36
N SER A 468 27.98 -13.76 5.11
CA SER A 468 28.75 -13.01 4.13
C SER A 468 27.81 -12.48 3.04
N ILE A 469 27.94 -11.18 2.77
CA ILE A 469 27.18 -10.46 1.76
C ILE A 469 28.15 -10.00 0.67
N ARG A 470 27.75 -10.12 -0.59
CA ARG A 470 28.45 -9.52 -1.72
C ARG A 470 27.46 -8.82 -2.62
N TYR A 471 27.78 -7.61 -3.07
CA TYR A 471 27.06 -6.90 -4.12
C TYR A 471 28.07 -6.30 -5.10
N GLY A 472 28.14 -6.84 -6.32
CA GLY A 472 29.20 -6.47 -7.27
C GLY A 472 30.60 -6.70 -6.67
N ASN A 473 31.36 -5.61 -6.48
CA ASN A 473 32.69 -5.63 -5.86
C ASN A 473 32.67 -5.40 -4.34
N ASP A 474 31.54 -4.95 -3.79
CA ASP A 474 31.38 -4.70 -2.37
C ASP A 474 31.16 -6.02 -1.61
N ARG A 475 31.63 -6.08 -0.36
CA ARG A 475 31.56 -7.28 0.48
C ARG A 475 31.47 -6.92 1.96
N GLY A 476 30.58 -7.61 2.65
CA GLY A 476 30.41 -7.55 4.10
C GLY A 476 30.50 -8.93 4.74
N ILE A 477 30.90 -8.98 6.00
CA ILE A 477 30.75 -10.15 6.86
C ILE A 477 30.24 -9.64 8.20
N GLU A 478 29.14 -10.21 8.68
CA GLU A 478 28.54 -9.90 9.97
C GLU A 478 28.33 -11.18 10.76
N ARG A 479 28.55 -11.13 12.08
CA ARG A 479 28.18 -12.22 12.99
C ARG A 479 26.92 -11.84 13.73
N VAL A 480 25.89 -12.64 13.55
CA VAL A 480 24.56 -12.35 14.07
C VAL A 480 24.22 -13.35 15.16
N GLN A 481 24.03 -12.84 16.37
CA GLN A 481 23.40 -13.59 17.45
C GLN A 481 21.89 -13.57 17.22
N VAL A 482 21.29 -14.75 16.99
CA VAL A 482 19.83 -14.82 16.80
C VAL A 482 19.13 -14.60 18.14
N GLY A 483 18.45 -13.46 18.25
CA GLY A 483 17.65 -13.06 19.42
C GLY A 483 16.17 -13.45 19.28
N PRO A 484 15.29 -12.88 20.13
CA PRO A 484 13.84 -13.02 19.98
C PRO A 484 13.34 -12.34 18.69
N ASP A 485 14.00 -11.27 18.27
CA ASP A 485 13.71 -10.56 17.03
C ASP A 485 14.01 -11.45 15.83
N ARG A 486 13.07 -11.51 14.91
CA ARG A 486 13.13 -12.39 13.74
C ARG A 486 13.67 -11.69 12.50
N ILE A 487 13.58 -10.36 12.43
CA ILE A 487 14.22 -9.58 11.37
C ILE A 487 15.57 -9.10 11.89
N VAL A 488 16.65 -9.67 11.35
CA VAL A 488 18.01 -9.44 11.86
C VAL A 488 18.89 -8.78 10.82
N ARG A 489 19.63 -7.75 11.22
CA ARG A 489 20.64 -7.10 10.38
C ARG A 489 21.82 -8.07 10.17
N ILE A 490 22.16 -8.35 8.93
CA ILE A 490 23.25 -9.25 8.52
C ILE A 490 24.41 -8.52 7.83
N GLY A 491 24.36 -7.18 7.77
CA GLY A 491 25.46 -6.34 7.33
C GLY A 491 24.99 -5.12 6.56
N GLU A 492 25.92 -4.53 5.82
CA GLU A 492 25.71 -3.34 4.99
C GLU A 492 26.49 -3.50 3.67
N ILE A 493 25.96 -2.93 2.60
CA ILE A 493 26.58 -2.89 1.27
C ILE A 493 26.32 -1.55 0.61
N THR A 494 27.27 -1.07 -0.19
CA THR A 494 27.09 0.13 -1.01
C THR A 494 26.61 -0.25 -2.41
N GLY A 495 25.52 0.35 -2.86
CA GLY A 495 25.04 0.16 -4.24
C GLY A 495 25.99 0.79 -5.26
N SER A 496 25.92 0.33 -6.51
CA SER A 496 26.83 0.75 -7.59
C SER A 496 26.20 1.69 -8.60
N GLY A 497 24.90 1.97 -8.51
CA GLY A 497 24.14 2.70 -9.53
C GLY A 497 23.89 1.91 -10.82
N GLU A 498 24.27 0.64 -10.84
CA GLU A 498 24.12 -0.28 -11.97
C GLU A 498 23.58 -1.62 -11.48
N GLN A 499 23.00 -2.42 -12.38
CA GLN A 499 22.55 -3.77 -12.05
C GLN A 499 23.75 -4.67 -11.69
N ALA A 500 23.70 -5.26 -10.50
CA ALA A 500 24.70 -6.21 -10.04
C ALA A 500 24.05 -7.33 -9.21
N ARG A 501 24.76 -8.45 -9.09
CA ARG A 501 24.29 -9.59 -8.31
C ARG A 501 24.54 -9.39 -6.82
N ILE A 502 23.47 -9.42 -6.01
CA ILE A 502 23.61 -9.65 -4.58
C ILE A 502 23.77 -11.15 -4.31
N SER A 503 24.62 -11.51 -3.36
CA SER A 503 24.81 -12.88 -2.87
C SER A 503 24.89 -12.89 -1.35
N ILE A 504 23.98 -13.61 -0.70
CA ILE A 504 23.98 -13.87 0.74
C ILE A 504 24.44 -15.29 0.97
N SER A 505 25.39 -15.50 1.88
CA SER A 505 25.86 -16.84 2.23
C SER A 505 26.16 -17.00 3.70
N ALA A 506 25.91 -18.20 4.24
CA ALA A 506 26.25 -18.56 5.61
C ALA A 506 26.50 -20.07 5.70
N ARG A 507 27.30 -20.50 6.67
CA ARG A 507 27.46 -21.92 7.00
C ARG A 507 26.58 -22.30 8.18
N ILE A 508 25.87 -23.40 8.05
CA ILE A 508 24.97 -23.94 9.07
C ILE A 508 25.67 -25.14 9.71
N PRO A 509 25.84 -25.17 11.04
CA PRO A 509 26.39 -26.34 11.72
C PRO A 509 25.52 -27.58 11.49
N SER A 510 26.14 -28.73 11.22
CA SER A 510 25.44 -29.99 10.93
C SER A 510 24.33 -30.31 11.94
N GLY A 511 23.16 -30.71 11.43
CA GLY A 511 21.97 -31.00 12.22
C GLY A 511 21.11 -29.78 12.56
N ASN A 512 21.52 -28.58 12.15
CA ASN A 512 20.74 -27.36 12.31
C ASN A 512 20.02 -26.96 11.02
N VAL A 513 19.01 -26.13 11.19
CA VAL A 513 18.20 -25.59 10.11
C VAL A 513 18.00 -24.10 10.32
N ILE A 514 18.00 -23.36 9.22
CA ILE A 514 17.58 -21.96 9.15
C ILE A 514 16.46 -21.86 8.11
N GLU A 515 15.34 -21.28 8.50
CA GLU A 515 14.21 -20.96 7.64
C GLU A 515 14.18 -19.44 7.45
N ILE A 516 14.35 -18.98 6.21
CA ILE A 516 14.40 -17.57 5.82
C ILE A 516 13.16 -17.25 4.98
N ASP A 517 12.40 -16.24 5.41
CA ASP A 517 11.21 -15.76 4.71
C ASP A 517 11.61 -14.68 3.69
N GLN A 518 12.34 -13.66 4.13
CA GLN A 518 12.65 -12.48 3.33
C GLN A 518 14.10 -12.03 3.45
N LEU A 519 14.62 -11.44 2.37
CA LEU A 519 15.76 -10.54 2.35
C LEU A 519 15.24 -9.10 2.28
N VAL A 520 15.64 -8.26 3.23
CA VAL A 520 15.21 -6.85 3.31
C VAL A 520 16.41 -5.91 3.22
N LEU A 521 16.39 -5.00 2.25
CA LEU A 521 17.42 -3.98 2.05
C LEU A 521 16.81 -2.61 2.28
N ILE A 522 17.27 -1.90 3.32
CA ILE A 522 16.80 -0.53 3.61
C ILE A 522 17.96 0.45 3.38
N PRO A 523 17.81 1.46 2.52
CA PRO A 523 18.86 2.45 2.29
C PRO A 523 19.14 3.23 3.58
N ALA A 524 20.41 3.42 3.92
CA ALA A 524 20.82 4.26 5.05
C ALA A 524 20.57 5.75 4.77
N VAL A 525 20.57 6.14 3.50
CA VAL A 525 20.21 7.48 3.03
C VAL A 525 19.08 7.38 2.02
N VAL A 526 17.95 8.00 2.34
CA VAL A 526 16.76 8.01 1.50
C VAL A 526 16.74 9.27 0.64
N GLY A 527 16.89 9.13 -0.66
CA GLY A 527 16.87 10.19 -1.65
C GLY A 527 15.54 10.27 -2.39
N VAL A 528 14.93 11.45 -2.39
CA VAL A 528 13.75 11.78 -3.20
C VAL A 528 14.10 12.98 -4.08
N TYR A 529 13.97 12.84 -5.39
CA TYR A 529 14.15 13.94 -6.34
C TYR A 529 12.80 14.62 -6.58
N SER A 530 12.76 15.94 -6.39
CA SER A 530 11.59 16.76 -6.69
C SER A 530 11.81 17.50 -8.01
N GLU A 531 11.13 17.05 -9.07
CA GLU A 531 11.25 17.64 -10.40
C GLU A 531 10.78 19.09 -10.44
N MET A 532 9.74 19.42 -9.67
CA MET A 532 9.22 20.78 -9.54
C MET A 532 10.23 21.79 -9.01
N LYS A 533 11.09 21.33 -8.09
CA LYS A 533 12.09 22.17 -7.43
C LYS A 533 13.49 21.99 -8.03
N ASP A 534 13.65 21.03 -8.94
CA ASP A 534 14.94 20.61 -9.48
C ASP A 534 15.97 20.36 -8.36
N SER A 535 15.58 19.57 -7.36
CA SER A 535 16.40 19.30 -6.18
C SER A 535 16.21 17.89 -5.64
N THR A 536 17.29 17.27 -5.17
CA THR A 536 17.26 16.00 -4.43
C THR A 536 17.33 16.25 -2.93
N ILE A 537 16.39 15.65 -2.20
CA ILE A 537 16.32 15.67 -0.74
C ILE A 537 16.84 14.33 -0.25
N LEU A 538 17.87 14.38 0.61
CA LEU A 538 18.50 13.21 1.20
C LEU A 538 18.15 13.17 2.69
N PHE A 539 17.62 12.05 3.17
CA PHE A 539 17.37 11.78 4.58
C PHE A 539 18.33 10.70 5.07
N ASN A 540 19.24 11.05 5.97
CA ASN A 540 20.02 10.05 6.68
C ASN A 540 19.18 9.52 7.83
N ARG A 541 18.99 8.20 7.90
CA ARG A 541 18.33 7.53 9.04
C ARG A 541 19.32 6.91 10.02
N SER A 542 20.57 6.78 9.62
CA SER A 542 21.61 6.17 10.45
C SER A 542 22.00 7.09 11.60
N LEU A 543 22.38 6.50 12.73
CA LEU A 543 23.04 7.23 13.81
C LEU A 543 24.43 7.74 13.42
N GLU A 544 25.02 7.15 12.38
CA GLU A 544 26.32 7.53 11.86
C GLU A 544 26.22 8.58 10.76
N LYS A 545 27.34 9.23 10.44
CA LYS A 545 27.43 10.16 9.32
C LYS A 545 27.32 9.40 8.00
N LYS A 546 26.32 9.71 7.17
CA LYS A 546 26.16 9.18 5.81
C LYS A 546 25.89 10.32 4.82
N SER A 547 26.47 10.25 3.62
CA SER A 547 26.33 11.26 2.55
C SER A 547 26.45 12.71 3.03
N ASP A 548 27.45 12.98 3.86
CA ASP A 548 27.70 14.28 4.50
C ASP A 548 26.69 14.80 5.54
N ILE A 549 25.65 14.03 5.85
CA ILE A 549 24.64 14.32 6.87
C ILE A 549 25.05 13.66 8.20
N GLN A 550 25.05 14.42 9.29
CA GLN A 550 25.40 13.91 10.63
C GLN A 550 24.18 13.26 11.29
N GLY A 551 24.29 11.98 11.63
CA GLY A 551 23.21 11.24 12.29
C GLY A 551 21.87 11.36 11.55
N PRO A 552 20.74 11.11 12.23
CA PRO A 552 19.44 11.26 11.64
C PRO A 552 19.18 12.73 11.28
N GLY A 553 18.93 13.02 10.01
CA GLY A 553 18.81 14.39 9.51
C GLY A 553 18.61 14.44 8.00
N PHE A 554 18.68 15.64 7.41
CA PHE A 554 18.47 15.81 5.98
C PHE A 554 19.41 16.84 5.33
N ALA A 555 19.53 16.75 4.01
CA ALA A 555 20.16 17.75 3.16
C ALA A 555 19.37 17.92 1.86
N VAL A 556 19.44 19.12 1.27
CA VAL A 556 18.87 19.43 -0.04
C VAL A 556 20.03 19.76 -0.98
N THR A 557 20.05 19.12 -2.15
CA THR A 557 21.07 19.33 -3.18
C THR A 557 20.41 19.66 -4.51
N ASP A 558 20.97 20.59 -5.27
CA ASP A 558 20.45 20.97 -6.59
C ASP A 558 20.59 19.82 -7.59
N GLY A 559 19.55 19.65 -8.42
CA GLY A 559 19.45 18.65 -9.46
C GLY A 559 19.17 17.23 -8.97
N ASP A 560 19.02 16.32 -9.93
CA ASP A 560 18.91 14.88 -9.70
C ASP A 560 20.31 14.24 -9.57
N ILE A 561 20.78 14.07 -8.35
CA ILE A 561 22.15 13.59 -8.05
C ILE A 561 22.25 12.08 -7.86
N LEU A 562 21.12 11.37 -7.85
CA LEU A 562 21.03 9.92 -7.63
C LEU A 562 20.40 9.21 -8.82
N LEU A 563 20.74 9.67 -10.04
CA LEU A 563 20.35 9.02 -11.27
C LEU A 563 20.84 7.57 -11.27
N VAL A 564 19.92 6.65 -11.53
CA VAL A 564 20.23 5.26 -11.79
C VAL A 564 19.97 4.99 -13.26
N ALA A 565 20.75 4.09 -13.88
CA ALA A 565 20.48 3.69 -15.25
C ALA A 565 19.03 3.20 -15.36
N SER A 566 18.18 3.86 -16.15
CA SER A 566 16.77 3.49 -16.28
C SER A 566 16.65 2.09 -16.89
N GLU A 567 15.80 1.24 -16.29
CA GLU A 567 15.42 -0.04 -16.89
C GLU A 567 14.77 0.15 -18.29
N ASP A 568 14.10 1.30 -18.49
CA ASP A 568 13.38 1.68 -19.70
C ASP A 568 14.26 1.75 -20.98
N ASP A 569 15.58 1.89 -20.82
CA ASP A 569 16.53 2.03 -21.94
C ASP A 569 17.11 0.68 -22.42
N ARG A 570 16.64 -0.46 -21.87
CA ARG A 570 17.31 -1.77 -22.08
C ARG A 570 16.43 -2.98 -22.35
N THR A 571 15.12 -2.87 -22.56
CA THR A 571 14.33 -4.04 -23.01
C THR A 571 14.70 -4.35 -24.46
N GLU A 572 15.68 -5.24 -24.65
CA GLU A 572 16.05 -5.75 -25.98
C GLU A 572 14.80 -6.33 -26.66
N ALA A 573 14.66 -6.03 -27.95
CA ALA A 573 13.55 -6.58 -28.72
C ALA A 573 13.76 -8.09 -28.92
N VAL A 574 12.72 -8.87 -28.67
CA VAL A 574 12.72 -10.32 -28.84
C VAL A 574 12.12 -10.67 -30.19
N TYR A 575 12.91 -11.31 -31.05
CA TYR A 575 12.42 -11.80 -32.33
C TYR A 575 11.51 -13.03 -32.14
N LEU A 576 10.31 -13.00 -32.75
CA LEU A 576 9.39 -14.13 -32.77
C LEU A 576 9.26 -14.74 -34.16
N GLU A 577 9.39 -16.06 -34.21
CA GLU A 577 9.05 -16.85 -35.40
C GLU A 577 7.53 -16.97 -35.56
N LEU A 578 7.08 -17.08 -36.83
CA LEU A 578 5.68 -17.27 -37.18
C LEU A 578 5.49 -18.64 -37.83
N LEU A 579 4.50 -19.39 -37.33
CA LEU A 579 4.12 -20.69 -37.87
C LEU A 579 2.80 -20.58 -38.65
N GLY A 580 2.85 -20.91 -39.94
CA GLY A 580 1.66 -21.02 -40.78
C GLY A 580 0.91 -22.34 -40.57
N ARG A 581 -0.37 -22.28 -40.18
CA ARG A 581 -1.22 -23.46 -39.96
C ARG A 581 -2.70 -23.13 -40.17
N GLU A 582 -3.43 -24.00 -40.87
CA GLU A 582 -4.87 -23.83 -41.17
C GLU A 582 -5.26 -22.47 -41.79
N GLY A 583 -4.35 -21.81 -42.54
CA GLY A 583 -4.58 -20.49 -43.14
C GLY A 583 -4.39 -19.31 -42.18
N PHE A 584 -3.85 -19.54 -40.99
CA PHE A 584 -3.47 -18.51 -40.02
C PHE A 584 -1.96 -18.53 -39.77
N LEU A 585 -1.44 -17.43 -39.24
CA LEU A 585 -0.06 -17.34 -38.75
C LEU A 585 -0.08 -17.23 -37.22
N HIS A 586 0.68 -18.08 -36.54
CA HIS A 586 0.77 -18.09 -35.08
C HIS A 586 2.15 -17.63 -34.63
N ALA A 587 2.22 -16.71 -33.67
CA ALA A 587 3.49 -16.36 -33.06
C ALA A 587 3.97 -17.49 -32.14
N ILE A 588 5.23 -17.89 -32.28
CA ILE A 588 5.89 -18.79 -31.32
C ILE A 588 6.37 -17.93 -30.15
N ILE A 589 5.55 -17.85 -29.10
CA ILE A 589 5.76 -16.94 -27.96
C ILE A 589 6.70 -17.52 -26.89
N ASP A 590 7.23 -18.74 -27.06
CA ASP A 590 8.15 -19.40 -26.13
C ASP A 590 9.28 -18.50 -25.58
N PRO A 591 9.92 -17.64 -26.39
CA PRO A 591 10.95 -16.71 -25.88
C PRO A 591 10.45 -15.66 -24.88
N LEU A 592 9.14 -15.39 -24.85
CA LEU A 592 8.52 -14.41 -23.95
C LEU A 592 8.02 -15.02 -22.65
N LEU A 593 7.82 -16.34 -22.61
CA LEU A 593 7.18 -17.01 -21.48
C LEU A 593 7.94 -16.73 -20.18
N ASN A 594 7.24 -16.13 -19.23
CA ASN A 594 7.79 -15.77 -17.92
C ASN A 594 6.96 -16.34 -16.75
N ASN A 595 5.88 -17.06 -17.02
CA ASN A 595 4.95 -17.53 -15.99
C ASN A 595 4.35 -18.93 -16.30
N LYS A 596 4.11 -19.71 -15.24
CA LYS A 596 3.44 -21.01 -15.27
C LYS A 596 2.03 -20.85 -14.72
N GLY A 597 1.05 -20.60 -15.57
CA GLY A 597 -0.34 -20.33 -15.17
C GLY A 597 -1.24 -21.57 -15.14
N MET A 598 -0.83 -22.66 -15.76
CA MET A 598 -1.60 -23.90 -15.83
C MET A 598 -0.87 -25.05 -15.14
N ALA A 599 -1.59 -25.88 -14.38
CA ALA A 599 -1.04 -27.07 -13.74
C ALA A 599 -1.73 -28.35 -14.19
N LEU A 600 -0.93 -29.40 -14.36
CA LEU A 600 -1.40 -30.79 -14.39
C LEU A 600 -1.79 -31.26 -12.97
N PRO A 601 -2.66 -32.28 -12.82
CA PRO A 601 -3.06 -32.80 -11.51
C PRO A 601 -1.89 -33.21 -10.60
N GLU A 602 -0.82 -33.77 -11.16
CA GLU A 602 0.42 -34.15 -10.49
C GLU A 602 1.27 -32.95 -10.03
N GLU A 603 1.08 -31.80 -10.68
CA GLU A 603 1.84 -30.55 -10.49
C GLU A 603 0.97 -29.41 -9.97
N ARG A 604 -0.25 -29.71 -9.49
CA ARG A 604 -1.28 -28.75 -9.02
C ARG A 604 -0.83 -27.77 -7.93
N ARG A 605 0.39 -27.94 -7.42
CA ARG A 605 1.04 -27.07 -6.44
C ARG A 605 2.09 -26.15 -7.05
N HIS A 606 2.59 -26.41 -8.25
CA HIS A 606 3.78 -25.75 -8.80
C HIS A 606 3.47 -24.59 -9.76
N ALA A 607 2.23 -24.47 -10.25
CA ALA A 607 1.82 -23.33 -11.07
C ALA A 607 1.34 -22.16 -10.19
N ASN A 608 1.46 -20.95 -10.74
CA ASN A 608 1.09 -19.70 -10.11
C ASN A 608 0.59 -18.71 -11.18
N PHE A 609 -0.72 -18.50 -11.22
CA PHE A 609 -1.35 -17.55 -12.13
C PHE A 609 -1.60 -16.19 -11.45
N ASP A 610 -1.94 -16.14 -10.17
CA ASP A 610 -2.50 -14.95 -9.51
C ASP A 610 -1.68 -14.39 -8.33
N ASN A 611 -0.47 -14.90 -8.09
CA ASN A 611 0.42 -14.37 -7.05
C ASN A 611 1.80 -13.98 -7.61
N PHE A 612 1.90 -12.78 -8.19
CA PHE A 612 3.20 -12.23 -8.62
C PHE A 612 4.20 -12.02 -7.45
N GLY A 613 3.70 -11.97 -6.21
CA GLY A 613 4.48 -11.74 -4.99
C GLY A 613 5.47 -12.85 -4.65
N GLY A 614 5.05 -14.10 -4.82
CA GLY A 614 5.79 -15.31 -4.44
C GLY A 614 5.80 -16.38 -5.53
N VAL A 615 6.15 -17.60 -5.15
CA VAL A 615 6.23 -18.75 -6.08
C VAL A 615 5.00 -19.68 -6.01
N ILE A 616 4.00 -19.31 -5.21
CA ILE A 616 2.81 -20.14 -4.96
C ILE A 616 1.56 -19.30 -5.19
N GLY A 617 0.67 -19.74 -6.08
CA GLY A 617 -0.62 -19.12 -6.31
C GLY A 617 -1.66 -20.12 -6.80
N ALA A 618 -2.84 -19.64 -7.13
CA ALA A 618 -3.85 -20.42 -7.82
C ALA A 618 -3.48 -20.60 -9.30
N SER A 619 -4.05 -21.61 -9.95
CA SER A 619 -3.74 -21.90 -11.37
C SER A 619 -4.91 -22.55 -12.11
N TYR A 620 -4.86 -22.44 -13.44
CA TYR A 620 -5.80 -23.14 -14.31
C TYR A 620 -5.52 -24.66 -14.33
N PRO A 621 -6.57 -25.50 -14.47
CA PRO A 621 -6.38 -26.92 -14.69
C PRO A 621 -6.00 -27.21 -16.15
N GLN A 622 -4.71 -27.48 -16.40
CA GLN A 622 -4.16 -27.74 -17.74
C GLN A 622 -4.92 -28.87 -18.45
N ALA A 623 -5.22 -29.97 -17.74
CA ALA A 623 -5.94 -31.12 -18.30
C ALA A 623 -7.35 -30.77 -18.83
N GLU A 624 -8.00 -29.73 -18.29
CA GLU A 624 -9.30 -29.27 -18.82
C GLU A 624 -9.12 -28.41 -20.07
N VAL A 625 -8.04 -27.62 -20.16
CA VAL A 625 -7.69 -26.87 -21.39
C VAL A 625 -7.32 -27.81 -22.52
N GLU A 626 -6.50 -28.83 -22.26
CA GLU A 626 -6.07 -29.83 -23.25
C GLU A 626 -7.26 -30.57 -23.88
N ARG A 627 -8.31 -30.85 -23.11
CA ARG A 627 -9.55 -31.48 -23.61
C ARG A 627 -10.32 -30.62 -24.63
N LEU A 628 -10.10 -29.31 -24.63
CA LEU A 628 -10.73 -28.38 -25.57
C LEU A 628 -9.96 -28.29 -26.90
N LEU A 629 -8.73 -28.79 -26.97
CA LEU A 629 -7.90 -28.69 -28.15
C LEU A 629 -8.34 -29.67 -29.24
N LYS A 630 -8.29 -29.22 -30.49
CA LYS A 630 -8.46 -30.05 -31.69
C LYS A 630 -7.18 -29.96 -32.51
N ASP A 631 -6.54 -31.10 -32.75
CA ASP A 631 -5.22 -31.19 -33.40
C ASP A 631 -4.16 -30.27 -32.74
N GLY A 632 -4.25 -30.07 -31.43
CA GLY A 632 -3.34 -29.22 -30.65
C GLY A 632 -3.63 -27.72 -30.72
N LEU A 633 -4.79 -27.30 -31.25
CA LEU A 633 -5.21 -25.90 -31.34
C LEU A 633 -6.52 -25.66 -30.58
N LEU A 634 -6.62 -24.53 -29.88
CA LEU A 634 -7.87 -24.05 -29.29
C LEU A 634 -8.62 -23.21 -30.33
N TYR A 635 -9.88 -23.53 -30.60
CA TYR A 635 -10.68 -22.82 -31.62
C TYR A 635 -11.73 -21.92 -30.98
N VAL A 636 -11.74 -20.64 -31.36
CA VAL A 636 -12.75 -19.66 -30.94
C VAL A 636 -13.34 -18.98 -32.17
N ASN A 637 -14.60 -19.26 -32.50
CA ASN A 637 -15.25 -18.81 -33.74
C ASN A 637 -14.36 -19.01 -34.99
N GLU A 638 -13.89 -20.24 -35.19
CA GLU A 638 -13.04 -20.64 -36.32
C GLU A 638 -11.61 -20.08 -36.32
N ILE A 639 -11.24 -19.24 -35.35
CA ILE A 639 -9.86 -18.76 -35.18
C ILE A 639 -9.09 -19.75 -34.30
N PRO A 640 -7.99 -20.35 -34.80
CA PRO A 640 -7.14 -21.24 -34.01
C PRO A 640 -6.14 -20.46 -33.15
N PHE A 641 -5.85 -20.98 -31.96
CA PHE A 641 -4.82 -20.49 -31.06
C PHE A 641 -3.89 -21.63 -30.66
N MET A 642 -2.59 -21.36 -30.73
CA MET A 642 -1.52 -22.29 -30.34
C MET A 642 -1.04 -21.94 -28.94
N ILE A 643 -1.37 -22.79 -27.96
CA ILE A 643 -0.98 -22.62 -26.56
C ILE A 643 0.26 -23.46 -26.30
N SER A 644 1.27 -22.87 -25.65
CA SER A 644 2.45 -23.60 -25.20
C SER A 644 2.19 -24.28 -23.85
N PHE A 645 2.69 -25.50 -23.69
CA PHE A 645 2.65 -26.23 -22.42
C PHE A 645 4.08 -26.62 -22.03
N GLY A 646 4.47 -26.39 -20.78
CA GLY A 646 5.80 -26.69 -20.27
C GLY A 646 6.04 -26.03 -18.91
N GLU A 647 7.30 -25.81 -18.55
CA GLU A 647 7.69 -25.08 -17.32
C GLU A 647 7.13 -23.65 -17.25
N LYS A 648 6.76 -23.08 -18.40
CA LYS A 648 6.01 -21.84 -18.53
C LYS A 648 5.02 -22.00 -19.67
N ASP A 649 3.88 -21.34 -19.59
CA ASP A 649 2.76 -21.49 -20.54
C ASP A 649 2.10 -20.16 -20.92
N ASN A 650 2.47 -19.06 -20.25
CA ASN A 650 2.09 -17.71 -20.63
C ASN A 650 3.18 -16.70 -20.28
N PHE A 651 2.99 -15.47 -20.76
CA PHE A 651 3.76 -14.33 -20.30
C PHE A 651 2.86 -13.24 -19.71
N ARG A 652 3.27 -12.69 -18.58
CA ARG A 652 2.77 -11.46 -17.97
C ARG A 652 3.27 -10.25 -18.75
N LEU A 653 2.45 -9.22 -18.96
CA LEU A 653 2.92 -8.00 -19.63
C LEU A 653 3.87 -7.20 -18.73
N THR A 654 5.16 -7.18 -19.08
CA THR A 654 6.24 -6.52 -18.34
C THR A 654 6.99 -5.53 -19.24
N GLY A 655 6.32 -4.92 -20.22
CA GLY A 655 6.95 -3.99 -21.15
C GLY A 655 7.66 -4.63 -22.34
N GLN A 656 7.34 -5.88 -22.71
CA GLN A 656 8.04 -6.60 -23.78
C GLN A 656 8.02 -5.85 -25.11
N ARG A 657 9.17 -5.85 -25.79
CA ARG A 657 9.31 -5.38 -27.18
C ARG A 657 9.53 -6.59 -28.08
N ILE A 658 8.70 -6.73 -29.10
CA ILE A 658 8.70 -7.87 -30.00
C ILE A 658 9.09 -7.39 -31.40
N GLU A 659 9.98 -8.13 -32.05
CA GLU A 659 10.24 -8.06 -33.48
C GLU A 659 9.61 -9.26 -34.19
N LEU A 660 8.86 -9.01 -35.25
CA LEU A 660 8.27 -10.04 -36.10
C LEU A 660 7.97 -9.44 -37.47
N PHE A 661 7.79 -10.25 -38.50
CA PHE A 661 7.47 -9.72 -39.84
C PHE A 661 6.23 -10.41 -40.38
N VAL A 662 5.11 -9.70 -40.44
CA VAL A 662 3.83 -10.26 -40.94
C VAL A 662 3.02 -9.23 -41.70
N GLU A 663 2.41 -9.67 -42.80
CA GLU A 663 1.31 -8.96 -43.46
C GLU A 663 0.00 -9.66 -43.07
N ALA A 664 -0.86 -8.96 -42.33
CA ALA A 664 -2.14 -9.46 -41.85
C ALA A 664 -3.16 -8.32 -41.80
N SER A 665 -4.46 -8.62 -41.85
CA SER A 665 -5.51 -7.62 -41.62
C SER A 665 -6.14 -7.72 -40.23
N LYS A 666 -5.77 -8.75 -39.47
CA LYS A 666 -6.27 -8.99 -38.12
C LYS A 666 -5.23 -9.61 -37.22
N ILE A 667 -5.21 -9.17 -35.97
CA ILE A 667 -4.44 -9.76 -34.87
C ILE A 667 -5.41 -10.16 -33.76
N CYS A 668 -5.19 -11.32 -33.15
CA CYS A 668 -5.99 -11.83 -32.05
C CYS A 668 -5.09 -12.30 -30.90
N PHE A 669 -5.50 -11.96 -29.68
CA PHE A 669 -4.84 -12.35 -28.45
C PHE A 669 -5.72 -13.33 -27.69
N LEU A 670 -5.12 -14.41 -27.19
CA LEU A 670 -5.72 -15.29 -26.19
C LEU A 670 -5.08 -14.97 -24.84
N GLY A 671 -5.90 -14.58 -23.87
CA GLY A 671 -5.42 -14.10 -22.60
C GLY A 671 -6.48 -14.05 -21.51
N SER A 672 -6.06 -13.65 -20.33
CA SER A 672 -6.92 -13.29 -19.20
C SER A 672 -6.12 -12.45 -18.23
N SER A 673 -6.84 -11.75 -17.35
CA SER A 673 -6.23 -11.00 -16.26
C SER A 673 -6.42 -11.67 -14.91
N GLU A 674 -5.66 -11.23 -13.92
CA GLU A 674 -5.79 -11.61 -12.51
C GLU A 674 -5.83 -10.39 -11.59
N GLN A 675 -6.54 -10.50 -10.47
CA GLN A 675 -6.76 -9.41 -9.52
C GLN A 675 -7.47 -8.22 -10.18
N GLY A 676 -8.42 -8.49 -11.07
CA GLY A 676 -9.26 -7.46 -11.70
C GLY A 676 -9.29 -7.48 -13.23
N ASP A 677 -10.05 -6.53 -13.76
CA ASP A 677 -10.27 -6.32 -15.19
C ASP A 677 -9.36 -5.18 -15.66
N TYR A 678 -8.57 -5.40 -16.73
CA TYR A 678 -7.58 -4.42 -17.21
C TYR A 678 -7.71 -4.13 -18.70
N GLU A 679 -7.52 -2.87 -19.06
CA GLU A 679 -7.47 -2.39 -20.43
C GLU A 679 -6.22 -1.52 -20.61
N GLU A 680 -5.39 -1.86 -21.60
CA GLU A 680 -4.08 -1.26 -21.78
C GLU A 680 -3.73 -1.01 -23.26
N TYR A 681 -2.86 -0.03 -23.50
CA TYR A 681 -2.43 0.32 -24.86
C TYR A 681 -1.26 -0.55 -25.33
N VAL A 682 -1.44 -1.20 -26.48
CA VAL A 682 -0.41 -1.96 -27.17
C VAL A 682 -0.06 -1.24 -28.47
N GLU A 683 1.22 -0.96 -28.69
CA GLU A 683 1.70 -0.29 -29.89
C GLU A 683 2.10 -1.33 -30.95
N LEU A 684 1.60 -1.17 -32.17
CA LEU A 684 1.91 -1.97 -33.34
C LEU A 684 2.79 -1.14 -34.28
N LEU A 685 4.00 -1.62 -34.58
CA LEU A 685 5.00 -0.90 -35.37
C LEU A 685 5.08 -1.45 -36.80
N TYR A 686 4.94 -0.60 -37.81
CA TYR A 686 4.93 -1.00 -39.22
C TYR A 686 6.22 -0.64 -39.96
N GLU A 687 6.49 -1.35 -41.06
CA GLU A 687 7.68 -1.16 -41.89
C GLU A 687 7.78 0.25 -42.50
N ASP A 688 6.65 0.92 -42.70
CA ASP A 688 6.56 2.30 -43.17
C ASP A 688 6.86 3.35 -42.08
N GLY A 689 7.15 2.90 -40.84
CA GLY A 689 7.44 3.73 -39.68
C GLY A 689 6.19 4.21 -38.93
N THR A 690 4.98 3.82 -39.36
CA THR A 690 3.76 4.17 -38.63
C THR A 690 3.60 3.34 -37.36
N ILE A 691 2.99 3.95 -36.35
CA ILE A 691 2.61 3.30 -35.09
C ILE A 691 1.08 3.32 -35.00
N HIS A 692 0.49 2.16 -34.82
CA HIS A 692 -0.94 2.01 -34.57
C HIS A 692 -1.13 1.46 -33.16
N THR A 693 -1.92 2.16 -32.34
CA THR A 693 -2.22 1.71 -30.99
C THR A 693 -3.55 0.96 -30.96
N ILE A 694 -3.56 -0.23 -30.37
CA ILE A 694 -4.77 -0.96 -30.01
C ILE A 694 -4.97 -0.92 -28.49
N THR A 695 -6.21 -0.97 -28.07
CA THR A 695 -6.59 -0.98 -26.65
C THR A 695 -6.97 -2.40 -26.26
N LEU A 696 -6.02 -3.16 -25.69
CA LEU A 696 -6.16 -4.55 -25.28
C LEU A 696 -6.85 -4.64 -23.91
N GLY A 697 -8.07 -5.16 -23.88
CA GLY A 697 -8.87 -5.40 -22.68
C GLY A 697 -9.00 -6.88 -22.36
N LEU A 698 -8.52 -7.28 -21.17
CA LEU A 698 -8.64 -8.65 -20.65
C LEU A 698 -9.32 -8.62 -19.28
N SER A 699 -10.44 -9.33 -19.16
CA SER A 699 -11.17 -9.51 -17.90
C SER A 699 -10.47 -10.46 -16.95
N ASP A 700 -10.83 -10.34 -15.67
CA ASP A 700 -10.41 -11.25 -14.62
C ASP A 700 -10.80 -12.69 -14.98
N TRP A 701 -9.87 -13.61 -14.76
CA TRP A 701 -10.01 -15.01 -15.07
C TRP A 701 -11.16 -15.69 -14.32
N CYS A 702 -11.47 -15.31 -13.08
CA CYS A 702 -12.61 -15.81 -12.32
C CYS A 702 -13.87 -14.95 -12.54
N GLY A 703 -13.72 -13.78 -13.16
CA GLY A 703 -14.77 -12.82 -13.48
C GLY A 703 -15.60 -13.15 -14.73
N ILE A 704 -16.30 -12.14 -15.23
CA ILE A 704 -17.09 -12.17 -16.46
C ILE A 704 -16.48 -11.23 -17.49
N SER A 705 -16.72 -11.47 -18.77
CA SER A 705 -16.30 -10.59 -19.87
C SER A 705 -16.79 -9.14 -19.66
N ARG A 706 -15.86 -8.18 -19.71
CA ARG A 706 -16.10 -6.74 -19.54
C ARG A 706 -15.81 -5.93 -20.79
N PHE A 707 -14.79 -6.31 -21.57
CA PHE A 707 -14.29 -5.50 -22.69
C PHE A 707 -14.81 -5.96 -24.05
N GLY A 708 -15.94 -6.68 -24.07
CA GLY A 708 -16.52 -7.27 -25.28
C GLY A 708 -15.73 -8.48 -25.81
N GLU A 709 -14.77 -8.96 -25.02
CA GLU A 709 -13.98 -10.17 -25.29
C GLU A 709 -14.85 -11.43 -25.33
N LYS A 710 -14.43 -12.38 -26.16
CA LYS A 710 -15.12 -13.66 -26.36
C LYS A 710 -14.54 -14.70 -25.42
N ILE A 711 -15.39 -15.50 -24.81
CA ILE A 711 -14.95 -16.61 -23.96
C ILE A 711 -14.35 -17.72 -24.85
N ALA A 712 -13.06 -17.97 -24.68
CA ALA A 712 -12.31 -19.01 -25.37
C ALA A 712 -12.45 -20.37 -24.69
N ALA A 713 -12.40 -20.37 -23.35
CA ALA A 713 -12.59 -21.55 -22.51
C ALA A 713 -13.35 -21.17 -21.24
N SER A 714 -14.18 -22.09 -20.74
CA SER A 714 -14.82 -22.00 -19.42
C SER A 714 -14.50 -23.25 -18.63
N LEU A 715 -13.67 -23.08 -17.61
CA LEU A 715 -13.08 -24.15 -16.81
C LEU A 715 -13.85 -24.25 -15.48
N PRO A 716 -14.27 -25.45 -15.06
CA PRO A 716 -15.22 -25.61 -13.96
C PRO A 716 -14.63 -25.41 -12.56
N PHE A 717 -13.31 -25.34 -12.46
CA PHE A 717 -12.58 -25.15 -11.20
C PHE A 717 -11.20 -24.54 -11.48
N ARG A 718 -10.54 -24.11 -10.40
CA ARG A 718 -9.10 -23.82 -10.36
C ARG A 718 -8.42 -24.67 -9.28
N TYR A 719 -7.10 -24.74 -9.33
CA TYR A 719 -6.31 -25.18 -8.18
C TYR A 719 -6.01 -23.96 -7.31
N ASP A 720 -6.24 -24.04 -6.00
CA ASP A 720 -5.79 -23.00 -5.06
C ASP A 720 -4.27 -23.09 -4.80
N SER A 721 -3.74 -22.18 -3.99
CA SER A 721 -2.32 -22.15 -3.59
C SER A 721 -1.84 -23.42 -2.85
N ALA A 722 -2.74 -24.25 -2.32
CA ALA A 722 -2.42 -25.54 -1.71
C ALA A 722 -2.60 -26.73 -2.68
N GLY A 723 -3.08 -26.47 -3.89
CA GLY A 723 -3.44 -27.46 -4.90
C GLY A 723 -4.76 -28.18 -4.65
N ASN A 724 -5.62 -27.64 -3.79
CA ASN A 724 -7.00 -28.09 -3.66
C ASN A 724 -7.83 -27.60 -4.83
N VAL A 725 -8.92 -28.32 -5.12
CA VAL A 725 -9.85 -27.93 -6.17
C VAL A 725 -10.87 -26.95 -5.59
N GLU A 726 -10.85 -25.71 -6.08
CA GLU A 726 -11.89 -24.72 -5.80
C GLU A 726 -12.86 -24.67 -6.97
N ARG A 727 -14.16 -24.90 -6.71
CA ARG A 727 -15.22 -24.90 -7.73
C ARG A 727 -15.64 -23.48 -8.11
N ILE A 728 -14.65 -22.69 -8.52
CA ILE A 728 -14.79 -21.34 -9.06
C ILE A 728 -14.59 -21.44 -10.57
N GLN A 729 -15.54 -20.93 -11.33
CA GLN A 729 -15.48 -20.99 -12.79
C GLN A 729 -14.46 -19.99 -13.31
N CYS A 730 -13.42 -20.48 -14.00
CA CYS A 730 -12.37 -19.65 -14.57
C CYS A 730 -12.46 -19.63 -16.11
N ARG A 731 -12.04 -18.54 -16.75
CA ARG A 731 -12.20 -18.30 -18.19
C ARG A 731 -10.88 -17.87 -18.81
N LEU A 732 -10.70 -18.27 -20.07
CA LEU A 732 -9.77 -17.64 -21.00
C LEU A 732 -10.58 -16.81 -21.99
N TYR A 733 -10.04 -15.68 -22.41
CA TYR A 733 -10.70 -14.73 -23.29
C TYR A 733 -9.93 -14.52 -24.59
N VAL A 734 -10.65 -14.15 -25.64
CA VAL A 734 -10.10 -13.76 -26.93
C VAL A 734 -10.57 -12.38 -27.32
N GLN A 735 -9.62 -11.55 -27.73
CA GLN A 735 -9.85 -10.25 -28.31
C GLN A 735 -9.13 -10.13 -29.64
N CYS A 736 -9.81 -9.55 -30.63
CA CYS A 736 -9.30 -9.46 -32.00
C CYS A 736 -9.47 -8.03 -32.52
N TYR A 737 -8.46 -7.56 -33.23
CA TYR A 737 -8.38 -6.21 -33.78
C TYR A 737 -8.15 -6.28 -35.29
N ASN A 738 -8.89 -5.47 -36.03
CA ASN A 738 -8.54 -5.20 -37.41
C ASN A 738 -7.34 -4.26 -37.41
N ILE A 739 -6.34 -4.57 -38.22
CA ILE A 739 -5.11 -3.81 -38.35
C ILE A 739 -4.89 -3.40 -39.81
N PRO A 740 -4.15 -2.30 -40.06
CA PRO A 740 -3.72 -1.94 -41.40
C PRO A 740 -3.09 -3.14 -42.14
N ARG A 741 -3.44 -3.30 -43.42
CA ARG A 741 -2.80 -4.26 -44.33
C ARG A 741 -1.45 -3.73 -44.78
N GLU A 742 -0.58 -3.48 -43.81
CA GLU A 742 0.82 -3.14 -44.01
C GLU A 742 1.68 -4.10 -43.20
N ARG A 743 2.95 -4.22 -43.56
CA ARG A 743 3.86 -5.16 -42.92
C ARG A 743 4.15 -4.72 -41.49
N LEU A 744 3.61 -5.47 -40.53
CA LEU A 744 3.88 -5.31 -39.11
C LEU A 744 5.29 -5.83 -38.82
N THR A 745 6.10 -5.00 -38.17
CA THR A 745 7.51 -5.23 -37.84
C THR A 745 7.76 -5.41 -36.34
N GLY A 746 6.82 -4.98 -35.51
CA GLY A 746 6.94 -5.17 -34.06
C GLY A 746 5.68 -4.88 -33.27
N ILE A 747 5.72 -5.30 -32.01
CA ILE A 747 4.67 -5.07 -31.00
C ILE A 747 5.36 -4.60 -29.72
N LYS A 748 4.89 -3.51 -29.12
CA LYS A 748 5.31 -3.07 -27.79
C LYS A 748 4.15 -3.22 -26.81
N PHE A 749 4.36 -4.06 -25.81
CA PHE A 749 3.42 -4.23 -24.71
C PHE A 749 3.67 -3.22 -23.59
N PRO A 750 2.62 -2.88 -22.81
CA PRO A 750 2.75 -2.06 -21.61
C PRO A 750 3.27 -2.86 -20.41
N GLU A 751 3.57 -2.16 -19.32
CA GLU A 751 3.86 -2.78 -18.02
C GLU A 751 2.56 -2.97 -17.24
N ARG A 752 1.96 -4.16 -17.37
CA ARG A 752 0.78 -4.56 -16.61
C ARG A 752 0.85 -6.06 -16.29
N VAL A 753 1.57 -6.39 -15.22
CA VAL A 753 1.89 -7.77 -14.83
C VAL A 753 0.67 -8.66 -14.59
N ASN A 754 -0.51 -8.06 -14.37
CA ASN A 754 -1.79 -8.74 -14.21
C ASN A 754 -2.41 -9.26 -15.51
N MET A 755 -1.94 -8.80 -16.66
CA MET A 755 -2.43 -9.27 -17.96
C MET A 755 -1.53 -10.39 -18.47
N HIS A 756 -2.14 -11.52 -18.81
CA HIS A 756 -1.44 -12.70 -19.29
C HIS A 756 -1.82 -13.03 -20.73
N ILE A 757 -0.81 -13.31 -21.56
CA ILE A 757 -1.00 -13.76 -22.94
C ILE A 757 -0.55 -15.22 -23.08
N PHE A 758 -1.46 -16.05 -23.58
CA PHE A 758 -1.26 -17.47 -23.84
C PHE A 758 -1.02 -17.78 -25.33
N ALA A 759 -1.50 -16.92 -26.24
CA ALA A 759 -1.25 -17.07 -27.68
C ALA A 759 -1.52 -15.77 -28.45
N ILE A 760 -0.84 -15.61 -29.58
CA ILE A 760 -1.08 -14.55 -30.56
C ILE A 760 -1.28 -15.18 -31.94
N THR A 761 -2.40 -14.88 -32.59
CA THR A 761 -2.75 -15.39 -33.93
C THR A 761 -3.04 -14.23 -34.88
N PHE A 762 -2.54 -14.31 -36.11
CA PHE A 762 -2.78 -13.37 -37.20
C PHE A 762 -3.62 -14.01 -38.30
N ALA A 763 -4.48 -13.20 -38.93
CA ALA A 763 -5.34 -13.59 -40.05
C ALA A 763 -5.33 -12.56 -41.18
N GLU A 764 -5.58 -13.03 -42.41
CA GLU A 764 -5.67 -12.21 -43.64
C GLU A 764 -6.90 -11.31 -43.75
#